data_AF-A0A2V3IMH3-F1
#
_entry.id   AF-A0A2V3IMH3-F1
#
_cell.length_a   1.000
_cell.length_b   1.000
_cell.length_c   1.000
_cell.angle_alpha   90.00
_cell.angle_beta   90.00
_cell.angle_gamma   90.00
#
_symmetry.space_group_name_H-M   'P 1'
#
loop_
_entity.id
_entity.type
_entity.pdbx_description
1 polymer ?
#
loop_
_entity_poly.entity_id
_entity_poly.type
_entity_poly.pdbx_seq_one_letter_code
_entity_poly.pdbx_strand_id
1 'polypeptide(L)'
;MATVVPGEQNTTTQPTPLQASTQPVGPPAPQNSPSHAPAASKAIQGGSGSAASRNGGARRSRGRGRARDSSGRGRGATRGRSRGRGRGGGTTGARHEDPSEGWTLNRTACETVVLESAFAEKVIQNRARMFCSNAVTQLKLQCEARSLPCTRCGFTVLLLQGLIDQLRNWANEYIRLRNKDQECVSIAEMYRYVSELLLSHTTGFSFEKNIEVLRQAGSTAPSLDRVRFIADNILEYAPTGRGRQGEMHWNAQRDQKRQLSEFESIGFRDTRKVFFCPLHLLATLDDDLYGTRASDNQVKMLSARKADKEGHSADALADALFRIILAIRFRRRGEAQTESVKKLLSTVLDGRGEEANTGCIVTADRGYGKQSFLEILSGFGLSSVFVMPEHLLRVHSFVGLSYLDPVRDDLEDEALDIGDAEGESEPGAADMGDTHGEGNGEHPAVAPHQLYCDRRRTFVIDNDPNLGPEAFFATKNAGTGRGRSRQRSMNAIAVRERGTDKFSKVLRFMYTVPAGIQDALNTWIAVPKQNIDKKFTLFQTLRRGNEMQDLQDVVSVFLRERCEVLTVSQRCADWFVLRQFRVTGTNAGLVLMSSPCFRSILRLPASSGTEETTMPQWFERFYKGWFSTKTSTEAMMRGSANECAVLSALRAKPFVTAVFEVGMLAVKERRFLSCSPDGIAVLDTSIYDSEGVGEVTMQDGEGNHIILGCVEIKTRVADSSVGEAVLLSCPDVVLCEAGNDTFHKYIPQGHMAQLMQQVFVLGLRVGIYVAAAETGILYIVVYRCSEMVLRMCEDVLMDIASPIVKWAHEDTLTIPSFVTQNASKPY
;
A
#
# COMPACT_ATOMS: atom_id res chain seq x y z
N MET A 1 16.53 -35.21 1.17
CA MET A 1 16.21 -34.40 2.38
C MET A 1 15.44 -35.30 3.34
N ALA A 2 15.99 -35.56 4.52
CA ALA A 2 15.35 -36.42 5.52
C ALA A 2 14.27 -35.65 6.29
N THR A 3 13.22 -36.37 6.69
CA THR A 3 12.10 -35.83 7.46
C THR A 3 12.54 -35.58 8.91
N VAL A 4 12.53 -34.32 9.37
CA VAL A 4 12.71 -34.00 10.79
C VAL A 4 11.33 -34.00 11.45
N VAL A 5 11.12 -34.93 12.38
CA VAL A 5 9.97 -34.96 13.29
C VAL A 5 10.38 -34.24 14.58
N PRO A 6 9.56 -33.33 15.14
CA PRO A 6 9.84 -32.76 16.46
C PRO A 6 9.68 -33.82 17.54
N GLY A 7 10.72 -34.04 18.35
CA GLY A 7 10.65 -34.93 19.51
C GLY A 7 10.09 -34.23 20.75
N GLU A 8 9.16 -34.87 21.43
CA GLU A 8 8.68 -34.45 22.75
C GLU A 8 9.77 -34.64 23.81
N GLN A 9 9.86 -33.72 24.78
CA GLN A 9 10.58 -33.96 26.04
C GLN A 9 9.61 -33.78 27.22
N ASN A 10 9.28 -34.89 27.86
CA ASN A 10 8.64 -34.91 29.18
C ASN A 10 9.69 -34.70 30.28
N THR A 11 9.38 -33.84 31.25
CA THR A 11 9.89 -33.98 32.62
C THR A 11 8.75 -33.86 33.61
N THR A 12 8.75 -34.75 34.59
CA THR A 12 7.61 -35.13 35.41
C THR A 12 7.69 -34.54 36.81
N THR A 13 6.56 -34.06 37.37
CA THR A 13 6.10 -34.37 38.76
C THR A 13 4.70 -33.83 39.00
N GLN A 14 3.77 -34.68 39.45
CA GLN A 14 2.48 -34.28 40.05
C GLN A 14 2.60 -34.12 41.58
N PRO A 15 1.51 -33.77 42.30
CA PRO A 15 0.60 -34.83 42.78
C PRO A 15 -0.91 -34.58 42.55
N THR A 16 -1.68 -35.67 42.42
CA THR A 16 -3.17 -35.72 42.32
C THR A 16 -3.78 -36.17 43.67
N PRO A 17 -5.06 -35.83 43.97
CA PRO A 17 -6.20 -36.78 43.98
C PRO A 17 -7.49 -36.14 43.39
N LEU A 18 -8.66 -36.75 43.13
CA LEU A 18 -9.23 -38.12 42.94
C LEU A 18 -10.63 -37.85 42.27
N GLN A 19 -11.26 -38.61 41.36
CA GLN A 19 -11.84 -39.98 41.38
C GLN A 19 -12.45 -40.23 39.95
N ALA A 20 -12.19 -41.36 39.26
CA ALA A 20 -13.09 -42.53 39.02
C ALA A 20 -14.36 -42.27 38.14
N SER A 21 -14.56 -42.89 36.95
CA SER A 21 -14.87 -44.32 36.78
C SER A 21 -14.74 -44.90 35.34
N THR A 22 -14.27 -46.17 35.26
CA THR A 22 -14.60 -47.32 34.37
C THR A 22 -14.91 -47.23 32.85
N GLN A 23 -14.29 -48.18 32.12
CA GLN A 23 -14.30 -48.53 30.67
C GLN A 23 -15.48 -49.47 30.21
N PRO A 24 -15.41 -50.25 29.09
CA PRO A 24 -15.30 -49.95 27.64
C PRO A 24 -16.35 -50.75 26.78
N VAL A 25 -16.23 -50.78 25.44
CA VAL A 25 -16.11 -52.00 24.57
C VAL A 25 -16.10 -51.62 23.05
N GLY A 26 -15.45 -52.45 22.22
CA GLY A 26 -15.18 -52.22 20.79
C GLY A 26 -16.18 -52.81 19.76
N PRO A 27 -15.79 -52.91 18.47
CA PRO A 27 -16.70 -52.89 17.30
C PRO A 27 -16.95 -54.26 16.62
N PRO A 28 -17.80 -54.29 15.58
CA PRO A 28 -17.47 -55.05 14.36
C PRO A 28 -17.86 -54.35 13.02
N ALA A 29 -17.41 -54.94 11.91
CA ALA A 29 -17.71 -54.56 10.52
C ALA A 29 -18.50 -55.70 9.79
N PRO A 30 -18.43 -55.89 8.44
CA PRO A 30 -19.40 -55.38 7.46
C PRO A 30 -20.14 -56.49 6.64
N GLN A 31 -21.12 -56.15 5.79
CA GLN A 31 -21.62 -57.07 4.72
C GLN A 31 -22.36 -56.38 3.53
N ASN A 32 -22.60 -57.14 2.44
CA ASN A 32 -22.95 -56.69 1.08
C ASN A 32 -24.42 -56.92 0.65
N SER A 33 -24.94 -56.06 -0.27
CA SER A 33 -25.80 -56.31 -1.48
C SER A 33 -27.09 -57.21 -1.38
N PRO A 34 -28.01 -57.34 -2.41
CA PRO A 34 -28.06 -56.76 -3.78
C PRO A 34 -29.46 -56.26 -4.31
N SER A 35 -29.45 -55.63 -5.51
CA SER A 35 -30.43 -55.66 -6.64
C SER A 35 -31.97 -55.75 -6.48
N HIS A 36 -32.73 -54.84 -7.15
CA HIS A 36 -33.52 -55.11 -8.41
C HIS A 36 -34.41 -53.92 -8.86
N ALA A 37 -34.81 -53.90 -10.15
CA ALA A 37 -35.76 -52.95 -10.79
C ALA A 37 -36.95 -53.70 -11.45
N PRO A 38 -38.12 -53.05 -11.68
CA PRO A 38 -38.66 -52.78 -13.04
C PRO A 38 -39.34 -51.38 -13.17
N ALA A 39 -39.51 -50.69 -14.32
CA ALA A 39 -40.22 -50.96 -15.60
C ALA A 39 -41.78 -51.07 -15.46
N ALA A 40 -42.68 -50.51 -16.30
CA ALA A 40 -42.59 -49.69 -17.53
C ALA A 40 -43.96 -49.08 -18.02
N SER A 41 -43.92 -48.18 -19.03
CA SER A 41 -44.97 -47.86 -20.07
C SER A 41 -46.23 -47.05 -19.66
N LYS A 42 -47.00 -46.32 -20.52
CA LYS A 42 -47.24 -46.25 -21.99
C LYS A 42 -47.45 -44.78 -22.46
N ALA A 43 -46.91 -44.32 -23.61
CA ALA A 43 -47.46 -44.26 -25.01
C ALA A 43 -48.57 -43.18 -25.24
N ILE A 44 -48.57 -42.41 -26.35
CA ILE A 44 -49.13 -42.81 -27.67
C ILE A 44 -48.74 -41.85 -28.84
N GLN A 45 -48.45 -42.44 -30.04
CA GLN A 45 -48.53 -41.96 -31.45
C GLN A 45 -47.95 -40.59 -31.89
N GLY A 46 -47.43 -40.40 -33.12
CA GLY A 46 -47.20 -41.24 -34.32
C GLY A 46 -46.51 -40.37 -35.41
N GLY A 47 -46.10 -40.80 -36.61
CA GLY A 47 -46.05 -42.10 -37.30
C GLY A 47 -45.49 -41.93 -38.74
N SER A 48 -45.03 -43.02 -39.39
CA SER A 48 -44.51 -43.14 -40.80
C SER A 48 -43.33 -42.22 -41.26
N GLY A 49 -42.42 -42.65 -42.15
CA GLY A 49 -42.21 -44.00 -42.72
C GLY A 49 -41.26 -44.02 -43.94
N SER A 50 -40.40 -45.05 -43.98
CA SER A 50 -39.78 -45.66 -45.18
C SER A 50 -38.64 -44.98 -45.98
N ALA A 51 -37.82 -45.89 -46.54
CA ALA A 51 -37.01 -45.82 -47.77
C ALA A 51 -35.59 -45.21 -47.76
N ALA A 52 -34.65 -46.06 -48.16
CA ALA A 52 -33.25 -45.76 -48.45
C ALA A 52 -33.02 -45.15 -49.85
N SER A 53 -31.87 -44.51 -50.08
CA SER A 53 -31.08 -44.73 -51.31
C SER A 53 -29.63 -44.21 -51.21
N ARG A 54 -28.79 -44.69 -52.14
CA ARG A 54 -27.39 -44.32 -52.39
C ARG A 54 -27.27 -43.16 -53.39
N ASN A 55 -26.04 -42.62 -53.47
CA ASN A 55 -25.37 -42.06 -54.66
C ASN A 55 -25.86 -40.73 -55.28
N GLY A 56 -24.88 -39.81 -55.40
CA GLY A 56 -24.44 -39.32 -56.72
C GLY A 56 -25.02 -37.99 -57.21
N GLY A 57 -24.14 -37.04 -57.53
CA GLY A 57 -24.53 -35.77 -58.15
C GLY A 57 -23.34 -34.88 -58.52
N ALA A 58 -22.74 -35.11 -59.69
CA ALA A 58 -21.60 -34.33 -60.19
C ALA A 58 -21.99 -33.29 -61.25
N ARG A 59 -21.37 -32.10 -61.21
CA ARG A 59 -21.13 -31.17 -62.34
C ARG A 59 -20.08 -30.13 -61.90
N ARG A 60 -18.90 -29.93 -62.51
CA ARG A 60 -18.47 -29.68 -63.91
C ARG A 60 -18.77 -28.27 -64.48
N SER A 61 -17.80 -27.37 -64.34
CA SER A 61 -17.17 -26.52 -65.40
C SER A 61 -15.93 -25.85 -64.79
N ARG A 62 -14.68 -25.91 -65.29
CA ARG A 62 -14.02 -25.74 -66.61
C ARG A 62 -13.93 -24.28 -67.13
N GLY A 63 -12.69 -23.77 -67.23
CA GLY A 63 -12.30 -22.58 -68.01
C GLY A 63 -11.13 -21.80 -67.36
N ARG A 64 -9.85 -22.17 -67.56
CA ARG A 64 -8.92 -21.58 -68.57
C ARG A 64 -8.89 -20.04 -68.54
N GLY A 65 -7.85 -19.42 -67.97
CA GLY A 65 -6.56 -19.10 -68.63
C GLY A 65 -6.28 -17.59 -68.46
N ARG A 66 -5.08 -17.02 -68.62
CA ARG A 66 -3.80 -17.45 -69.21
C ARG A 66 -2.63 -16.94 -68.38
N ALA A 67 -1.47 -17.59 -68.49
CA ALA A 67 -0.17 -17.04 -68.10
C ALA A 67 0.37 -16.08 -69.16
N ARG A 68 1.32 -15.21 -68.76
CA ARG A 68 2.43 -14.78 -69.62
C ARG A 68 3.61 -14.27 -68.78
N ASP A 69 4.73 -14.98 -68.85
CA ASP A 69 6.04 -14.46 -68.50
C ASP A 69 6.43 -13.30 -69.43
N SER A 70 7.29 -12.39 -68.96
CA SER A 70 8.62 -12.23 -69.57
C SER A 70 9.52 -11.24 -68.83
N SER A 71 10.75 -11.70 -68.60
CA SER A 71 12.00 -10.99 -68.39
C SER A 71 12.11 -9.54 -68.89
N GLY A 72 12.75 -8.66 -68.10
CA GLY A 72 13.25 -7.36 -68.54
C GLY A 72 14.40 -6.83 -67.67
N ARG A 73 15.61 -6.74 -68.22
CA ARG A 73 16.81 -6.16 -67.57
C ARG A 73 16.80 -4.62 -67.70
N GLY A 74 17.45 -3.90 -66.78
CA GLY A 74 17.98 -2.57 -67.14
C GLY A 74 18.35 -1.61 -66.02
N ARG A 75 19.67 -1.35 -65.89
CA ARG A 75 20.36 -0.06 -65.62
C ARG A 75 19.43 1.15 -65.36
N GLY A 76 19.56 1.94 -64.30
CA GLY A 76 20.80 2.49 -63.77
C GLY A 76 21.04 3.89 -64.34
N ALA A 77 20.71 4.94 -63.57
CA ALA A 77 20.91 6.34 -63.97
C ALA A 77 21.29 7.24 -62.77
N THR A 78 22.34 8.02 -62.99
CA THR A 78 23.02 8.93 -62.06
C THR A 78 22.38 10.31 -61.91
N ARG A 79 22.71 10.98 -60.79
CA ARG A 79 22.94 12.44 -60.62
C ARG A 79 21.74 13.41 -60.78
N GLY A 80 21.53 14.20 -59.72
CA GLY A 80 20.83 15.48 -59.76
C GLY A 80 21.23 16.36 -58.56
N ARG A 81 22.16 17.31 -58.75
CA ARG A 81 22.48 18.35 -57.76
C ARG A 81 21.46 19.49 -57.87
N SER A 82 20.95 19.97 -56.75
CA SER A 82 20.59 21.40 -56.61
C SER A 82 20.53 21.83 -55.14
N ARG A 83 21.38 22.78 -54.78
CA ARG A 83 21.20 23.57 -53.54
C ARG A 83 20.09 24.59 -53.81
N GLY A 84 19.04 24.58 -53.00
CA GLY A 84 17.99 25.60 -53.02
C GLY A 84 17.73 26.13 -51.61
N ARG A 85 18.24 27.32 -51.28
CA ARG A 85 17.80 28.04 -50.08
C ARG A 85 16.40 28.58 -50.33
N GLY A 86 15.38 27.86 -49.88
CA GLY A 86 13.99 28.31 -49.86
C GLY A 86 13.53 28.59 -48.44
N ARG A 87 13.36 29.87 -48.08
CA ARG A 87 12.55 30.26 -46.91
C ARG A 87 11.09 29.94 -47.22
N GLY A 88 10.63 28.75 -46.84
CA GLY A 88 9.21 28.38 -46.84
C GLY A 88 8.70 28.34 -45.41
N GLY A 89 7.90 29.35 -45.01
CA GLY A 89 7.22 29.34 -43.73
C GLY A 89 6.14 28.26 -43.72
N GLY A 90 6.42 27.13 -43.08
CA GLY A 90 5.45 26.05 -42.85
C GLY A 90 5.09 25.99 -41.38
N THR A 91 4.10 26.75 -40.95
CA THR A 91 3.49 26.61 -39.62
C THR A 91 2.63 25.34 -39.56
N THR A 92 3.28 24.18 -39.52
CA THR A 92 2.65 22.95 -39.03
C THR A 92 2.51 23.06 -37.51
N GLY A 93 1.58 23.91 -37.07
CA GLY A 93 1.13 23.92 -35.68
C GLY A 93 0.52 22.56 -35.39
N ALA A 94 1.28 21.72 -34.68
CA ALA A 94 0.75 20.48 -34.14
C ALA A 94 -0.41 20.87 -33.22
N ARG A 95 -1.64 20.48 -33.58
CA ARG A 95 -2.78 20.58 -32.67
C ARG A 95 -2.46 19.69 -31.48
N HIS A 96 -2.04 20.30 -30.38
CA HIS A 96 -1.93 19.60 -29.11
C HIS A 96 -3.34 19.22 -28.65
N GLU A 97 -3.66 17.94 -28.74
CA GLU A 97 -4.92 17.40 -28.21
C GLU A 97 -5.06 17.76 -26.73
N ASP A 98 -6.26 18.18 -26.34
CA ASP A 98 -6.58 18.45 -24.94
C ASP A 98 -6.69 17.10 -24.22
N PRO A 99 -5.87 16.81 -23.18
CA PRO A 99 -5.95 15.54 -22.46
C PRO A 99 -7.31 15.34 -21.77
N SER A 100 -8.12 16.39 -21.61
CA SER A 100 -9.50 16.32 -21.14
C SER A 100 -10.56 16.01 -22.23
N GLU A 101 -10.18 15.97 -23.51
CA GLU A 101 -11.11 15.66 -24.60
C GLU A 101 -11.69 14.25 -24.47
N GLY A 102 -13.03 14.14 -24.53
CA GLY A 102 -13.76 12.88 -24.38
C GLY A 102 -13.89 12.35 -22.95
N TRP A 103 -13.44 13.10 -21.93
CA TRP A 103 -13.71 12.80 -20.52
C TRP A 103 -14.99 13.49 -20.03
N THR A 104 -15.76 12.78 -19.22
CA THR A 104 -16.94 13.30 -18.50
C THR A 104 -16.64 13.31 -17.01
N LEU A 105 -16.89 14.44 -16.34
CA LEU A 105 -16.82 14.53 -14.88
C LEU A 105 -18.03 13.81 -14.27
N ASN A 106 -17.78 12.89 -13.35
CA ASN A 106 -18.83 12.25 -12.56
C ASN A 106 -18.88 12.92 -11.19
N ARG A 107 -20.08 13.20 -10.68
CA ARG A 107 -20.24 13.53 -9.26
C ARG A 107 -19.79 12.34 -8.41
N THR A 108 -19.24 12.65 -7.25
CA THR A 108 -18.66 11.72 -6.29
C THR A 108 -19.64 10.59 -5.96
N ALA A 109 -19.42 9.40 -6.52
CA ALA A 109 -20.35 8.27 -6.42
C ALA A 109 -20.17 7.42 -5.16
N CYS A 110 -19.29 7.83 -4.24
CA CYS A 110 -18.82 7.01 -3.13
C CYS A 110 -19.70 7.15 -1.88
N GLU A 111 -20.98 6.78 -2.01
CA GLU A 111 -21.95 6.77 -0.91
C GLU A 111 -21.82 5.55 0.02
N THR A 112 -21.07 4.53 -0.41
CA THR A 112 -20.96 3.25 0.31
C THR A 112 -19.59 3.10 0.99
N VAL A 113 -19.61 2.66 2.25
CA VAL A 113 -18.44 2.19 3.00
C VAL A 113 -18.58 0.68 3.19
N VAL A 114 -17.50 -0.09 2.94
CA VAL A 114 -17.45 -1.54 3.20
C VAL A 114 -16.28 -1.88 4.11
N LEU A 115 -16.39 -2.94 4.90
CA LEU A 115 -15.28 -3.47 5.68
C LEU A 115 -14.20 -4.03 4.75
N GLU A 116 -12.93 -3.84 5.11
CA GLU A 116 -11.77 -4.43 4.42
C GLU A 116 -11.92 -5.94 4.18
N SER A 117 -12.45 -6.68 5.17
CA SER A 117 -12.72 -8.11 5.04
C SER A 117 -13.72 -8.44 3.92
N ALA A 118 -14.80 -7.67 3.80
CA ALA A 118 -15.81 -7.85 2.76
C ALA A 118 -15.29 -7.44 1.37
N PHE A 119 -14.47 -6.39 1.30
CA PHE A 119 -13.76 -6.01 0.08
C PHE A 119 -12.78 -7.12 -0.35
N ALA A 120 -11.96 -7.59 0.58
CA ALA A 120 -10.98 -8.66 0.34
C ALA A 120 -11.67 -9.96 -0.09
N GLU A 121 -12.78 -10.36 0.54
CA GLU A 121 -13.55 -11.53 0.14
C GLU A 121 -14.08 -11.40 -1.31
N LYS A 122 -14.75 -10.27 -1.61
CA LYS A 122 -15.38 -10.00 -2.92
C LYS A 122 -14.36 -9.89 -4.05
N VAL A 123 -13.27 -9.16 -3.85
CA VAL A 123 -12.31 -8.80 -4.90
C VAL A 123 -11.10 -9.74 -4.94
N ILE A 124 -10.52 -10.07 -3.78
CA ILE A 124 -9.20 -10.73 -3.70
C ILE A 124 -9.34 -12.24 -3.48
N GLN A 125 -9.98 -12.68 -2.40
CA GLN A 125 -9.99 -14.09 -1.97
C GLN A 125 -10.63 -15.01 -3.02
N ASN A 126 -11.72 -14.59 -3.65
CA ASN A 126 -12.36 -15.38 -4.70
C ASN A 126 -11.42 -15.60 -5.89
N ARG A 127 -10.72 -14.54 -6.34
CA ARG A 127 -9.71 -14.62 -7.40
C ARG A 127 -8.53 -15.48 -7.01
N ALA A 128 -7.99 -15.28 -5.80
CA ALA A 128 -6.88 -16.07 -5.25
C ALA A 128 -7.20 -17.57 -5.22
N ARG A 129 -8.39 -17.94 -4.73
CA ARG A 129 -8.85 -19.34 -4.66
C ARG A 129 -8.94 -19.98 -6.05
N MET A 130 -9.50 -19.26 -7.01
CA MET A 130 -9.64 -19.74 -8.39
C MET A 130 -8.28 -19.82 -9.12
N PHE A 131 -7.37 -18.87 -8.85
CA PHE A 131 -5.98 -18.92 -9.31
C PHE A 131 -5.28 -20.18 -8.77
N CYS A 132 -5.31 -20.43 -7.46
CA CYS A 132 -4.70 -21.61 -6.86
C CYS A 132 -5.28 -22.92 -7.42
N SER A 133 -6.61 -22.99 -7.55
CA SER A 133 -7.29 -24.17 -8.10
C SER A 133 -6.85 -24.48 -9.53
N ASN A 134 -6.77 -23.46 -10.40
CA ASN A 134 -6.26 -23.63 -11.75
C ASN A 134 -4.77 -23.99 -11.76
N ALA A 135 -3.93 -23.29 -11.01
CA ALA A 135 -2.49 -23.54 -10.94
C ALA A 135 -2.17 -24.97 -10.46
N VAL A 136 -2.85 -25.47 -9.42
CA VAL A 136 -2.71 -26.86 -8.93
C VAL A 136 -3.16 -27.86 -9.99
N THR A 137 -4.25 -27.57 -10.70
CA THR A 137 -4.74 -28.42 -11.80
C THR A 137 -3.75 -28.46 -12.96
N GLN A 138 -3.21 -27.32 -13.38
CA GLN A 138 -2.18 -27.25 -14.42
C GLN A 138 -0.87 -27.92 -13.99
N LEU A 139 -0.41 -27.75 -12.75
CA LEU A 139 0.77 -28.46 -12.23
C LEU A 139 0.62 -29.98 -12.37
N LYS A 140 -0.54 -30.54 -11.97
CA LYS A 140 -0.83 -31.97 -12.11
C LYS A 140 -0.83 -32.41 -13.57
N LEU A 141 -1.61 -31.74 -14.42
CA LEU A 141 -1.72 -32.06 -15.86
C LEU A 141 -0.36 -31.98 -16.57
N GLN A 142 0.46 -30.97 -16.27
CA GLN A 142 1.79 -30.81 -16.86
C GLN A 142 2.82 -31.82 -16.31
N CYS A 143 2.68 -32.26 -15.06
CA CYS A 143 3.46 -33.36 -14.50
C CYS A 143 3.08 -34.70 -15.14
N GLU A 144 1.79 -35.03 -15.22
CA GLU A 144 1.25 -36.24 -15.86
C GLU A 144 1.69 -36.32 -17.33
N ALA A 145 1.56 -35.22 -18.09
CA ALA A 145 1.99 -35.14 -19.49
C ALA A 145 3.51 -35.30 -19.70
N ARG A 146 4.33 -35.19 -18.65
CA ARG A 146 5.79 -35.42 -18.67
C ARG A 146 6.21 -36.66 -17.88
N SER A 147 5.26 -37.46 -17.40
CA SER A 147 5.51 -38.61 -16.51
C SER A 147 6.32 -38.24 -15.24
N LEU A 148 6.14 -37.02 -14.73
CA LEU A 148 6.79 -36.52 -13.51
C LEU A 148 5.91 -36.77 -12.28
N PRO A 149 6.48 -37.17 -11.13
CA PRO A 149 5.72 -37.32 -9.89
C PRO A 149 5.30 -35.95 -9.35
N CYS A 150 4.04 -35.80 -8.90
CA CYS A 150 3.50 -34.58 -8.30
C CYS A 150 4.10 -34.29 -6.91
N THR A 151 5.38 -33.96 -6.87
CA THR A 151 6.22 -33.71 -5.70
C THR A 151 6.96 -32.39 -5.89
N ARG A 152 7.55 -31.83 -4.82
CA ARG A 152 8.39 -30.61 -4.92
C ARG A 152 9.47 -30.76 -5.99
N CYS A 153 10.19 -31.89 -6.01
CA CYS A 153 11.21 -32.16 -7.02
C CYS A 153 10.63 -32.26 -8.44
N GLY A 154 9.48 -32.93 -8.62
CA GLY A 154 8.81 -33.02 -9.92
C GLY A 154 8.33 -31.66 -10.45
N PHE A 155 7.87 -30.77 -9.57
CA PHE A 155 7.53 -29.39 -9.95
C PHE A 155 8.78 -28.56 -10.31
N THR A 156 9.87 -28.69 -9.56
CA THR A 156 11.16 -28.06 -9.92
C THR A 156 11.67 -28.53 -11.29
N VAL A 157 11.63 -29.84 -11.55
CA VAL A 157 11.98 -30.41 -12.86
C VAL A 157 11.04 -29.91 -13.96
N LEU A 158 9.72 -29.92 -13.73
CA LEU A 158 8.72 -29.41 -14.68
C LEU A 158 9.02 -27.98 -15.15
N LEU A 159 9.36 -27.08 -14.20
CA LEU A 159 9.57 -25.67 -14.48
C LEU A 159 10.97 -25.38 -15.06
N LEU A 160 12.01 -26.11 -14.65
CA LEU A 160 13.40 -25.82 -15.03
C LEU A 160 13.97 -26.66 -16.19
N GLN A 161 13.47 -27.87 -16.45
CA GLN A 161 14.07 -28.82 -17.41
C GLN A 161 14.35 -28.19 -18.78
N GLY A 162 13.38 -27.43 -19.33
CA GLY A 162 13.53 -26.80 -20.64
C GLY A 162 14.63 -25.73 -20.70
N LEU A 163 14.82 -24.97 -19.62
CA LEU A 163 15.91 -24.00 -19.50
C LEU A 163 17.25 -24.73 -19.33
N ILE A 164 17.31 -25.74 -18.45
CA ILE A 164 18.52 -26.50 -18.17
C ILE A 164 19.03 -27.22 -19.43
N ASP A 165 18.15 -27.85 -20.22
CA ASP A 165 18.51 -28.46 -21.50
C ASP A 165 19.13 -27.45 -22.47
N GLN A 166 18.58 -26.23 -22.55
CA GLN A 166 19.05 -25.20 -23.46
C GLN A 166 20.39 -24.62 -23.03
N LEU A 167 20.55 -24.30 -21.74
CA LEU A 167 21.83 -23.85 -21.17
C LEU A 167 22.93 -24.89 -21.38
N ARG A 168 22.62 -26.19 -21.16
CA ARG A 168 23.53 -27.30 -21.47
C ARG A 168 23.91 -27.35 -22.96
N ASN A 169 22.94 -27.15 -23.85
CA ASN A 169 23.19 -27.19 -25.29
C ASN A 169 24.13 -26.05 -25.72
N TRP A 170 23.89 -24.82 -25.26
CA TRP A 170 24.74 -23.66 -25.55
C TRP A 170 26.15 -23.78 -24.95
N ALA A 171 26.25 -24.24 -23.70
CA ALA A 171 27.55 -24.50 -23.05
C ALA A 171 28.36 -25.57 -23.81
N ASN A 172 27.72 -26.69 -24.20
CA ASN A 172 28.38 -27.75 -24.96
C ASN A 172 28.74 -27.34 -26.39
N GLU A 173 27.95 -26.48 -27.03
CA GLU A 173 28.30 -25.88 -28.30
C GLU A 173 29.57 -25.01 -28.15
N TYR A 174 29.64 -24.18 -27.11
CA TYR A 174 30.79 -23.33 -26.82
C TYR A 174 32.06 -24.13 -26.51
N ILE A 175 31.96 -25.14 -25.64
CA ILE A 175 33.06 -26.05 -25.27
C ILE A 175 33.71 -26.67 -26.51
N ARG A 176 32.89 -27.17 -27.45
CA ARG A 176 33.36 -27.74 -28.72
C ARG A 176 34.00 -26.68 -29.62
N LEU A 177 33.36 -25.53 -29.80
CA LEU A 177 33.87 -24.44 -30.66
C LEU A 177 35.18 -23.82 -30.15
N ARG A 178 35.41 -23.85 -28.84
CA ARG A 178 36.65 -23.38 -28.21
C ARG A 178 37.67 -24.49 -27.96
N ASN A 179 37.36 -25.74 -28.36
CA ASN A 179 38.18 -26.92 -28.16
C ASN A 179 38.79 -26.99 -26.75
N LYS A 180 37.93 -26.86 -25.73
CA LYS A 180 38.35 -26.95 -24.31
C LYS A 180 38.68 -28.40 -23.97
N ASP A 181 39.75 -28.63 -23.22
CA ASP A 181 40.25 -29.97 -22.84
C ASP A 181 39.42 -30.67 -21.74
N GLN A 182 38.09 -30.53 -21.77
CA GLN A 182 37.17 -31.21 -20.85
C GLN A 182 35.95 -31.77 -21.57
N GLU A 183 35.39 -32.85 -21.00
CA GLU A 183 34.18 -33.47 -21.49
C GLU A 183 32.96 -32.54 -21.46
N CYS A 184 32.09 -32.67 -22.46
CA CYS A 184 30.79 -32.00 -22.52
C CYS A 184 29.97 -32.24 -21.24
N VAL A 185 29.24 -31.22 -20.80
CA VAL A 185 28.39 -31.25 -19.61
C VAL A 185 27.14 -32.08 -19.87
N SER A 186 26.91 -33.10 -19.04
CA SER A 186 25.71 -33.94 -19.05
C SER A 186 24.53 -33.28 -18.34
N ILE A 187 23.31 -33.79 -18.55
CA ILE A 187 22.11 -33.29 -17.86
C ILE A 187 22.18 -33.54 -16.33
N ALA A 188 22.80 -34.64 -15.91
CA ALA A 188 22.98 -34.96 -14.49
C ALA A 188 23.93 -33.99 -13.79
N GLU A 189 24.99 -33.55 -14.47
CA GLU A 189 25.90 -32.52 -13.96
C GLU A 189 25.22 -31.16 -13.86
N MET A 190 24.40 -30.78 -14.84
CA MET A 190 23.62 -29.55 -14.74
C MET A 190 22.64 -29.57 -13.56
N TYR A 191 21.98 -30.70 -13.28
CA TYR A 191 21.13 -30.83 -12.11
C TYR A 191 21.92 -30.75 -10.79
N ARG A 192 23.13 -31.31 -10.74
CA ARG A 192 24.04 -31.16 -9.60
C ARG A 192 24.49 -29.71 -9.41
N TYR A 193 24.81 -29.01 -10.49
CA TYR A 193 25.17 -27.59 -10.49
C TYR A 193 24.02 -26.71 -9.98
N VAL A 194 22.81 -26.88 -10.51
CA VAL A 194 21.61 -26.16 -10.02
C VAL A 194 21.30 -26.48 -8.55
N SER A 195 21.49 -27.74 -8.13
CA SER A 195 21.30 -28.13 -6.71
C SER A 195 22.30 -27.45 -5.78
N GLU A 196 23.54 -27.26 -6.24
CA GLU A 196 24.59 -26.55 -5.51
C GLU A 196 24.23 -25.05 -5.40
N LEU A 197 23.91 -24.38 -6.52
CA LEU A 197 23.50 -22.96 -6.52
C LEU A 197 22.31 -22.70 -5.58
N LEU A 198 21.29 -23.55 -5.63
CA LEU A 198 20.13 -23.44 -4.73
C LEU A 198 20.51 -23.61 -3.26
N LEU A 199 21.47 -24.49 -2.94
CA LEU A 199 21.95 -24.66 -1.57
C LEU A 199 22.78 -23.45 -1.12
N SER A 200 23.64 -22.89 -1.98
CA SER A 200 24.40 -21.67 -1.68
C SER A 200 23.48 -20.49 -1.39
N HIS A 201 22.50 -20.22 -2.27
CA HIS A 201 21.54 -19.13 -2.07
C HIS A 201 20.63 -19.29 -0.83
N THR A 202 20.34 -20.53 -0.40
CA THR A 202 19.47 -20.78 0.77
C THR A 202 20.22 -20.87 2.10
N THR A 203 21.54 -21.10 2.09
CA THR A 203 22.35 -21.25 3.32
C THR A 203 23.38 -20.14 3.52
N GLY A 204 23.74 -19.40 2.47
CA GLY A 204 24.87 -18.47 2.47
C GLY A 204 26.24 -19.16 2.45
N PHE A 205 26.30 -20.49 2.31
CA PHE A 205 27.55 -21.24 2.28
C PHE A 205 28.27 -21.13 0.93
N SER A 206 29.60 -21.22 0.97
CA SER A 206 30.44 -21.33 -0.20
C SER A 206 30.22 -22.67 -0.93
N PHE A 207 30.52 -22.71 -2.23
CA PHE A 207 30.37 -23.91 -3.05
C PHE A 207 31.14 -25.11 -2.49
N GLU A 208 32.33 -24.88 -1.94
CA GLU A 208 33.12 -25.91 -1.28
C GLU A 208 32.41 -26.49 -0.05
N LYS A 209 31.83 -25.62 0.80
CA LYS A 209 31.10 -26.06 1.99
C LYS A 209 29.80 -26.79 1.65
N ASN A 210 29.09 -26.36 0.60
CA ASN A 210 27.92 -27.07 0.08
C ASN A 210 28.27 -28.48 -0.41
N ILE A 211 29.36 -28.61 -1.16
CA ILE A 211 29.84 -29.90 -1.66
C ILE A 211 30.24 -30.83 -0.49
N GLU A 212 30.89 -30.30 0.56
CA GLU A 212 31.19 -31.04 1.79
C GLU A 212 29.91 -31.55 2.49
N VAL A 213 28.93 -30.66 2.71
CA VAL A 213 27.65 -30.99 3.36
C VAL A 213 26.86 -32.02 2.54
N LEU A 214 26.83 -31.90 1.22
CA LEU A 214 26.17 -32.86 0.33
C LEU A 214 26.84 -34.25 0.39
N ARG A 215 28.17 -34.32 0.49
CA ARG A 215 28.91 -35.58 0.67
C ARG A 215 28.64 -36.21 2.04
N GLN A 216 28.63 -35.41 3.11
CA GLN A 216 28.29 -35.86 4.46
C GLN A 216 26.85 -36.39 4.54
N ALA A 217 25.93 -35.79 3.78
CA ALA A 217 24.55 -36.26 3.62
C ALA A 217 24.39 -37.46 2.65
N GLY A 218 25.48 -38.11 2.24
CA GLY A 218 25.46 -39.30 1.36
C GLY A 218 25.03 -39.04 -0.09
N SER A 219 25.04 -37.78 -0.54
CA SER A 219 24.61 -37.38 -1.89
C SER A 219 25.78 -37.37 -2.88
N THR A 220 25.50 -37.65 -4.17
CA THR A 220 26.51 -37.57 -5.24
C THR A 220 26.79 -36.12 -5.66
N ALA A 221 27.51 -35.40 -4.80
CA ALA A 221 27.92 -34.02 -5.02
C ALA A 221 28.90 -33.87 -6.22
N PRO A 222 28.87 -32.76 -6.97
CA PRO A 222 29.87 -32.47 -8.00
C PRO A 222 31.25 -32.20 -7.38
N SER A 223 32.31 -32.16 -8.21
CA SER A 223 33.60 -31.58 -7.81
C SER A 223 33.55 -30.05 -7.93
N LEU A 224 34.32 -29.36 -7.08
CA LEU A 224 34.38 -27.89 -7.10
C LEU A 224 34.89 -27.37 -8.44
N ASP A 225 35.88 -28.05 -9.03
CA ASP A 225 36.42 -27.69 -10.35
C ASP A 225 35.38 -27.86 -11.47
N ARG A 226 34.47 -28.84 -11.36
CA ARG A 226 33.39 -29.01 -12.34
C ARG A 226 32.29 -27.98 -12.17
N VAL A 227 31.97 -27.57 -10.93
CA VAL A 227 31.06 -26.43 -10.66
C VAL A 227 31.63 -25.14 -11.26
N ARG A 228 32.92 -24.85 -11.01
CA ARG A 228 33.63 -23.71 -11.59
C ARG A 228 33.65 -23.78 -13.13
N PHE A 229 34.02 -24.92 -13.70
CA PHE A 229 34.02 -25.12 -15.16
C PHE A 229 32.65 -24.88 -15.80
N ILE A 230 31.56 -25.32 -15.17
CA ILE A 230 30.20 -25.04 -15.67
C ILE A 230 29.91 -23.54 -15.57
N ALA A 231 30.19 -22.90 -14.44
CA ALA A 231 29.99 -21.45 -14.26
C ALA A 231 30.78 -20.60 -15.28
N ASP A 232 32.04 -20.97 -15.56
CA ASP A 232 32.92 -20.26 -16.50
C ASP A 232 32.55 -20.42 -17.99
N ASN A 233 31.67 -21.39 -18.33
CA ASN A 233 31.34 -21.74 -19.73
C ASN A 233 29.84 -21.80 -20.02
N ILE A 234 28.98 -21.43 -19.06
CA ILE A 234 27.53 -21.30 -19.28
C ILE A 234 27.22 -20.01 -20.07
N LEU A 235 26.20 -20.05 -20.92
CA LEU A 235 25.83 -18.94 -21.79
C LEU A 235 24.31 -18.75 -21.82
N GLU A 236 23.88 -17.52 -22.11
CA GLU A 236 22.47 -17.12 -22.21
C GLU A 236 21.93 -17.10 -23.65
N TYR A 237 22.74 -17.53 -24.62
CA TYR A 237 22.41 -17.57 -26.05
C TYR A 237 23.34 -18.51 -26.83
N ALA A 238 22.97 -18.84 -28.07
CA ALA A 238 23.72 -19.74 -28.95
C ALA A 238 25.06 -19.14 -29.44
N PRO A 239 26.21 -19.80 -29.23
CA PRO A 239 27.52 -19.38 -29.75
C PRO A 239 27.57 -19.11 -31.27
N THR A 240 26.89 -19.94 -32.08
CA THR A 240 26.79 -19.78 -33.54
C THR A 240 25.66 -18.84 -33.98
N GLY A 241 24.93 -18.24 -33.03
CA GLY A 241 23.74 -17.41 -33.22
C GLY A 241 23.96 -16.06 -33.92
N ARG A 242 24.56 -16.05 -35.11
CA ARG A 242 24.54 -14.89 -36.01
C ARG A 242 23.10 -14.71 -36.55
N GLY A 243 22.31 -13.92 -35.80
CA GLY A 243 21.05 -13.30 -36.23
C GLY A 243 20.14 -14.11 -37.15
N ARG A 244 19.26 -14.95 -36.59
CA ARG A 244 18.16 -15.59 -37.36
C ARG A 244 17.08 -14.60 -37.86
N GLN A 245 17.14 -13.33 -37.46
CA GLN A 245 16.32 -12.27 -38.03
C GLN A 245 17.00 -11.76 -39.30
N GLY A 246 16.35 -11.97 -40.46
CA GLY A 246 16.87 -11.69 -41.80
C GLY A 246 17.00 -10.20 -42.17
N GLU A 247 17.18 -9.33 -41.19
CA GLU A 247 17.42 -7.90 -41.42
C GLU A 247 18.92 -7.63 -41.40
N MET A 248 19.46 -7.14 -42.52
CA MET A 248 20.89 -6.78 -42.66
C MET A 248 21.24 -5.48 -41.93
N HIS A 249 20.99 -5.43 -40.63
CA HIS A 249 21.54 -4.40 -39.76
C HIS A 249 22.94 -4.86 -39.31
N TRP A 250 23.92 -3.97 -39.43
CA TRP A 250 25.27 -4.20 -38.90
C TRP A 250 25.18 -4.18 -37.38
N ASN A 251 24.92 -5.35 -36.77
CA ASN A 251 24.90 -5.48 -35.31
C ASN A 251 26.25 -4.99 -34.78
N ALA A 252 26.20 -3.95 -33.95
CA ALA A 252 27.38 -3.48 -33.23
C ALA A 252 27.97 -4.68 -32.48
N GLN A 253 29.22 -5.07 -32.80
CA GLN A 253 29.85 -6.30 -32.32
C GLN A 253 29.98 -6.42 -30.78
N ARG A 254 29.56 -5.38 -30.04
CA ARG A 254 29.63 -5.23 -28.59
C ARG A 254 28.27 -5.31 -27.86
N ASP A 255 27.12 -5.38 -28.56
CA ASP A 255 25.80 -5.56 -27.91
C ASP A 255 25.14 -6.88 -28.33
N GLN A 256 25.21 -7.86 -27.44
CA GLN A 256 24.62 -9.19 -27.55
C GLN A 256 23.27 -9.29 -26.83
N LYS A 257 22.79 -8.25 -26.12
CA LYS A 257 21.55 -8.32 -25.32
C LYS A 257 20.29 -8.57 -26.16
N ARG A 258 20.36 -8.33 -27.48
CA ARG A 258 19.33 -8.73 -28.46
C ARG A 258 19.12 -10.26 -28.50
N GLN A 259 20.15 -11.04 -28.20
CA GLN A 259 20.16 -12.51 -28.25
C GLN A 259 19.47 -13.17 -27.04
N LEU A 260 19.30 -12.45 -25.93
CA LEU A 260 18.67 -12.94 -24.69
C LEU A 260 17.19 -13.36 -24.84
N SER A 261 16.53 -12.98 -25.94
CA SER A 261 15.09 -13.22 -26.13
C SER A 261 14.69 -14.71 -26.08
N GLU A 262 15.60 -15.62 -26.46
CA GLU A 262 15.35 -17.08 -26.37
C GLU A 262 15.45 -17.57 -24.91
N PHE A 263 16.43 -17.06 -24.14
CA PHE A 263 16.60 -17.33 -22.70
C PHE A 263 15.41 -16.79 -21.88
N GLU A 264 15.03 -15.53 -22.10
CA GLU A 264 13.85 -14.87 -21.50
C GLU A 264 12.58 -15.72 -21.72
N SER A 265 12.35 -16.18 -22.95
CA SER A 265 11.16 -16.98 -23.25
C SER A 265 11.25 -18.37 -22.62
N ILE A 266 12.36 -19.11 -22.78
CA ILE A 266 12.43 -20.50 -22.32
C ILE A 266 12.42 -20.61 -20.79
N GLY A 267 13.06 -19.69 -20.07
CA GLY A 267 13.11 -19.67 -18.60
C GLY A 267 11.73 -19.56 -17.94
N PHE A 268 10.78 -18.87 -18.59
CA PHE A 268 9.43 -18.68 -18.06
C PHE A 268 8.34 -19.41 -18.85
N ARG A 269 8.68 -20.21 -19.87
CA ARG A 269 7.70 -20.88 -20.76
C ARG A 269 6.73 -21.77 -19.99
N ASP A 270 7.27 -22.61 -19.11
CA ASP A 270 6.45 -23.60 -18.40
C ASP A 270 5.78 -22.98 -17.15
N THR A 271 6.40 -21.96 -16.53
CA THR A 271 5.76 -21.06 -15.54
C THR A 271 4.51 -20.39 -16.10
N ARG A 272 4.57 -19.82 -17.31
CA ARG A 272 3.41 -19.20 -17.99
C ARG A 272 2.30 -20.19 -18.30
N LYS A 273 2.61 -21.44 -18.64
CA LYS A 273 1.59 -22.48 -18.88
C LYS A 273 0.81 -22.82 -17.61
N VAL A 274 1.51 -22.86 -16.47
CA VAL A 274 0.92 -23.25 -15.18
C VAL A 274 0.19 -22.10 -14.50
N PHE A 275 0.82 -20.91 -14.42
CA PHE A 275 0.38 -19.84 -13.53
C PHE A 275 -0.32 -18.68 -14.23
N PHE A 276 -0.25 -18.55 -15.57
CA PHE A 276 -1.02 -17.52 -16.26
C PHE A 276 -2.50 -17.91 -16.32
N CYS A 277 -3.31 -17.31 -15.44
CA CYS A 277 -4.74 -17.58 -15.25
C CYS A 277 -5.60 -16.41 -15.78
N PRO A 278 -6.01 -16.36 -17.06
CA PRO A 278 -6.49 -15.14 -17.72
C PRO A 278 -7.74 -14.49 -17.10
N LEU A 279 -8.55 -15.26 -16.35
CA LEU A 279 -9.79 -14.78 -15.73
C LEU A 279 -9.61 -14.28 -14.28
N HIS A 280 -8.50 -14.64 -13.63
CA HIS A 280 -8.35 -14.50 -12.17
C HIS A 280 -7.01 -13.88 -11.73
N LEU A 281 -6.02 -13.86 -12.61
CA LEU A 281 -4.70 -13.26 -12.37
C LEU A 281 -4.83 -11.78 -12.00
N LEU A 282 -4.21 -11.41 -10.87
CA LEU A 282 -3.85 -10.05 -10.52
C LEU A 282 -2.35 -9.95 -10.71
N ALA A 283 -1.92 -9.38 -11.84
CA ALA A 283 -0.53 -9.20 -12.16
C ALA A 283 -0.03 -7.81 -11.74
N THR A 284 1.27 -7.69 -11.54
CA THR A 284 1.97 -6.42 -11.41
C THR A 284 3.10 -6.33 -12.44
N LEU A 285 3.31 -5.14 -12.98
CA LEU A 285 4.40 -4.79 -13.89
C LEU A 285 5.31 -3.79 -13.18
N ASP A 286 6.58 -4.13 -13.04
CA ASP A 286 7.60 -3.32 -12.35
C ASP A 286 8.99 -3.56 -12.96
N ASP A 287 10.00 -2.77 -12.59
CA ASP A 287 11.39 -3.00 -12.95
C ASP A 287 12.26 -3.61 -11.84
N ASP A 288 13.01 -4.62 -12.24
CA ASP A 288 13.97 -5.33 -11.41
C ASP A 288 15.39 -4.91 -11.81
N LEU A 289 16.32 -4.91 -10.86
CA LEU A 289 17.72 -4.55 -11.07
C LEU A 289 18.62 -5.69 -10.60
N TYR A 290 19.21 -6.40 -11.55
CA TYR A 290 20.18 -7.46 -11.28
C TYR A 290 21.54 -6.83 -11.01
N GLY A 291 21.88 -6.68 -9.74
CA GLY A 291 23.11 -6.04 -9.27
C GLY A 291 24.36 -6.65 -9.88
N THR A 292 25.17 -5.83 -10.57
CA THR A 292 26.47 -6.27 -11.09
C THR A 292 27.42 -5.10 -11.35
N ARG A 293 28.67 -5.29 -10.90
CA ARG A 293 29.76 -4.34 -11.11
C ARG A 293 30.64 -4.67 -12.32
N ALA A 294 30.33 -5.77 -13.02
CA ALA A 294 31.17 -6.29 -14.10
C ALA A 294 31.36 -5.27 -15.23
N SER A 295 32.61 -5.05 -15.63
CA SER A 295 33.00 -4.03 -16.62
C SER A 295 32.54 -4.34 -18.05
N ASP A 296 32.20 -5.60 -18.31
CA ASP A 296 31.69 -6.12 -19.57
C ASP A 296 30.15 -6.11 -19.65
N ASN A 297 29.45 -5.59 -18.63
CA ASN A 297 28.00 -5.37 -18.70
C ASN A 297 27.63 -4.32 -19.76
N GLN A 298 27.24 -4.80 -20.94
CA GLN A 298 27.06 -4.01 -22.18
C GLN A 298 25.97 -2.91 -22.10
N VAL A 299 25.06 -2.99 -21.12
CA VAL A 299 24.03 -1.98 -20.80
C VAL A 299 23.84 -2.01 -19.29
N LYS A 300 24.57 -1.14 -18.61
CA LYS A 300 24.56 -0.95 -17.17
C LYS A 300 23.58 0.17 -16.82
N MET A 301 22.70 -0.06 -15.85
CA MET A 301 21.86 0.96 -15.24
C MET A 301 22.50 1.36 -13.92
N LEU A 302 22.49 2.66 -13.64
CA LEU A 302 22.82 3.23 -12.32
C LEU A 302 21.53 3.73 -11.68
N SER A 303 21.31 3.44 -10.40
CA SER A 303 20.14 3.90 -9.64
C SER A 303 20.48 4.03 -8.17
N ALA A 304 20.58 5.26 -7.67
CA ALA A 304 20.86 5.53 -6.25
C ALA A 304 19.78 4.97 -5.29
N ARG A 305 18.59 4.63 -5.81
CA ARG A 305 17.43 4.15 -5.05
C ARG A 305 17.34 2.63 -4.90
N LYS A 306 17.95 1.85 -5.81
CA LYS A 306 17.93 0.37 -5.76
C LYS A 306 19.16 -0.12 -4.97
N ALA A 307 19.02 -1.21 -4.21
CA ALA A 307 20.02 -1.63 -3.21
C ALA A 307 21.45 -1.83 -3.76
N ASP A 308 21.57 -2.50 -4.91
CA ASP A 308 22.88 -2.78 -5.54
C ASP A 308 23.52 -1.56 -6.21
N LYS A 309 22.76 -0.47 -6.37
CA LYS A 309 23.08 0.81 -7.03
C LYS A 309 23.45 0.74 -8.52
N GLU A 310 23.98 -0.38 -8.98
CA GLU A 310 24.38 -0.59 -10.37
C GLU A 310 24.17 -2.04 -10.82
N GLY A 311 23.73 -2.22 -12.07
CA GLY A 311 23.44 -3.56 -12.57
C GLY A 311 22.82 -3.59 -13.96
N HIS A 312 22.11 -4.67 -14.28
CA HIS A 312 21.31 -4.76 -15.50
C HIS A 312 19.82 -4.84 -15.13
N SER A 313 19.02 -3.91 -15.66
CA SER A 313 17.58 -3.86 -15.37
C SER A 313 16.76 -4.71 -16.35
N ALA A 314 15.67 -5.30 -15.84
CA ALA A 314 14.65 -5.97 -16.62
C ALA A 314 13.25 -5.45 -16.26
N ASP A 315 12.36 -5.35 -17.24
CA ASP A 315 10.93 -5.20 -17.01
C ASP A 315 10.34 -6.57 -16.67
N ALA A 316 9.61 -6.70 -15.55
CA ALA A 316 9.09 -7.96 -15.06
C ALA A 316 7.56 -7.93 -14.89
N LEU A 317 6.88 -8.99 -15.35
CA LEU A 317 5.47 -9.23 -15.07
C LEU A 317 5.34 -10.39 -14.08
N ALA A 318 4.74 -10.15 -12.92
CA ALA A 318 4.55 -11.14 -11.86
C ALA A 318 3.10 -11.20 -11.37
N ASP A 319 2.67 -12.32 -10.79
CA ASP A 319 1.44 -12.38 -10.00
C ASP A 319 1.65 -11.64 -8.66
N ALA A 320 0.71 -10.75 -8.32
CA ALA A 320 0.81 -9.84 -7.18
C ALA A 320 0.48 -10.50 -5.83
N LEU A 321 -0.21 -11.66 -5.82
CA LEU A 321 -0.66 -12.32 -4.59
C LEU A 321 0.35 -13.35 -4.07
N PHE A 322 0.86 -14.17 -4.98
CA PHE A 322 1.76 -15.29 -4.72
C PHE A 322 3.20 -15.02 -5.18
N ARG A 323 3.48 -13.82 -5.74
CA ARG A 323 4.81 -13.33 -6.14
C ARG A 323 5.49 -14.22 -7.19
N ILE A 324 4.70 -14.81 -8.08
CA ILE A 324 5.19 -15.70 -9.14
C ILE A 324 5.54 -14.87 -10.37
N ILE A 325 6.83 -14.77 -10.71
CA ILE A 325 7.28 -14.09 -11.92
C ILE A 325 6.81 -14.88 -13.15
N LEU A 326 6.04 -14.24 -14.01
CA LEU A 326 5.43 -14.83 -15.21
C LEU A 326 6.29 -14.61 -16.45
N ALA A 327 7.02 -13.49 -16.53
CA ALA A 327 8.08 -13.27 -17.51
C ALA A 327 8.96 -12.09 -17.09
N ILE A 328 10.18 -12.06 -17.61
CA ILE A 328 11.08 -10.91 -17.56
C ILE A 328 11.52 -10.54 -18.98
N ARG A 329 11.90 -9.28 -19.17
CA ARG A 329 12.62 -8.82 -20.37
C ARG A 329 13.71 -7.83 -19.97
N PHE A 330 14.96 -8.21 -20.21
CA PHE A 330 16.10 -7.34 -19.97
C PHE A 330 16.06 -6.11 -20.88
N ARG A 331 16.35 -4.92 -20.33
CA ARG A 331 16.42 -3.68 -21.12
C ARG A 331 17.65 -3.73 -22.05
N ARG A 332 17.48 -3.21 -23.27
CA ARG A 332 18.48 -3.22 -24.37
C ARG A 332 18.83 -1.80 -24.80
N ARG A 333 20.02 -1.61 -25.36
CA ARG A 333 20.49 -0.30 -25.82
C ARG A 333 19.58 0.23 -26.93
N GLY A 334 19.01 1.42 -26.73
CA GLY A 334 18.09 2.05 -27.68
C GLY A 334 16.72 1.36 -27.84
N GLU A 335 16.34 0.42 -26.97
CA GLU A 335 14.98 -0.13 -26.94
C GLU A 335 14.12 0.68 -25.97
N ALA A 336 13.11 1.40 -26.47
CA ALA A 336 12.19 2.16 -25.63
C ALA A 336 11.40 1.24 -24.68
N GLN A 337 11.18 1.68 -23.44
CA GLN A 337 10.49 0.93 -22.39
C GLN A 337 9.09 0.43 -22.83
N THR A 338 8.35 1.25 -23.59
CA THR A 338 7.03 0.87 -24.16
C THR A 338 7.14 -0.31 -25.13
N GLU A 339 8.17 -0.34 -25.98
CA GLU A 339 8.42 -1.43 -26.92
C GLU A 339 8.96 -2.68 -26.23
N SER A 340 9.76 -2.51 -25.15
CA SER A 340 10.16 -3.60 -24.25
C SER A 340 8.94 -4.29 -23.65
N VAL A 341 8.08 -3.55 -22.94
CA VAL A 341 6.87 -4.09 -22.31
C VAL A 341 5.92 -4.69 -23.35
N LYS A 342 5.77 -4.08 -24.54
CA LYS A 342 4.95 -4.65 -25.61
C LYS A 342 5.46 -6.03 -26.04
N LYS A 343 6.77 -6.23 -26.20
CA LYS A 343 7.37 -7.54 -26.53
C LYS A 343 7.30 -8.54 -25.37
N LEU A 344 7.44 -8.07 -24.13
CA LEU A 344 7.20 -8.87 -22.92
C LEU A 344 5.77 -9.44 -22.92
N LEU A 345 4.77 -8.59 -23.16
CA LEU A 345 3.36 -8.97 -23.21
C LEU A 345 3.04 -9.88 -24.41
N SER A 346 3.55 -9.59 -25.61
CA SER A 346 3.47 -10.51 -26.76
C SER A 346 4.01 -11.90 -26.42
N THR A 347 5.11 -11.96 -25.65
CA THR A 347 5.71 -13.22 -25.22
C THR A 347 4.79 -13.92 -24.20
N VAL A 348 4.30 -13.21 -23.18
CA VAL A 348 3.39 -13.77 -22.15
C VAL A 348 2.10 -14.34 -22.76
N LEU A 349 1.57 -13.67 -23.77
CA LEU A 349 0.27 -13.95 -24.39
C LEU A 349 0.34 -14.77 -25.68
N ASP A 350 1.52 -15.24 -26.09
CA ASP A 350 1.69 -16.04 -27.30
C ASP A 350 0.74 -17.25 -27.33
N GLY A 351 0.07 -17.44 -28.47
CA GLY A 351 -0.97 -18.44 -28.66
C GLY A 351 -2.32 -18.17 -27.96
N ARG A 352 -2.56 -16.99 -27.37
CA ARG A 352 -3.82 -16.62 -26.67
C ARG A 352 -4.54 -15.48 -27.39
N GLY A 353 -5.86 -15.60 -27.55
CA GLY A 353 -6.70 -14.53 -28.12
C GLY A 353 -7.08 -13.45 -27.09
N GLU A 354 -7.25 -12.20 -27.56
CA GLU A 354 -7.56 -11.02 -26.72
C GLU A 354 -8.78 -11.23 -25.81
N GLU A 355 -9.84 -11.87 -26.30
CA GLU A 355 -11.08 -12.10 -25.55
C GLU A 355 -10.87 -12.96 -24.29
N ALA A 356 -9.87 -13.85 -24.29
CA ALA A 356 -9.54 -14.69 -23.13
C ALA A 356 -8.93 -13.89 -21.96
N ASN A 357 -8.32 -12.74 -22.23
CA ASN A 357 -7.49 -12.00 -21.27
C ASN A 357 -8.27 -10.99 -20.41
N THR A 358 -9.57 -10.84 -20.65
CA THR A 358 -10.41 -9.76 -20.10
C THR A 358 -10.51 -9.74 -18.57
N GLY A 359 -10.25 -10.86 -17.89
CA GLY A 359 -10.26 -10.94 -16.42
C GLY A 359 -8.91 -10.67 -15.76
N CYS A 360 -7.81 -10.54 -16.51
CA CYS A 360 -6.47 -10.30 -15.99
C CYS A 360 -6.27 -8.81 -15.76
N ILE A 361 -5.84 -8.42 -14.56
CA ILE A 361 -5.65 -7.03 -14.16
C ILE A 361 -4.17 -6.80 -13.89
N VAL A 362 -3.57 -5.80 -14.52
CA VAL A 362 -2.16 -5.42 -14.33
C VAL A 362 -2.09 -4.13 -13.51
N THR A 363 -1.49 -4.19 -12.32
CA THR A 363 -1.07 -3.01 -11.56
C THR A 363 0.30 -2.55 -12.02
N ALA A 364 0.56 -1.25 -12.00
CA ALA A 364 1.91 -0.73 -12.22
C ALA A 364 2.12 0.61 -11.48
N ASP A 365 3.39 0.91 -11.21
CA ASP A 365 3.81 2.09 -10.45
C ASP A 365 3.87 3.37 -11.32
N ARG A 366 4.43 4.45 -10.75
CA ARG A 366 4.64 5.73 -11.41
C ARG A 366 5.52 5.64 -12.67
N GLY A 367 6.51 4.75 -12.72
CA GLY A 367 7.39 4.54 -13.89
C GLY A 367 6.64 4.09 -15.14
N TYR A 368 5.53 3.36 -14.96
CA TYR A 368 4.67 2.85 -16.04
C TYR A 368 3.36 3.66 -16.21
N GLY A 369 3.17 4.76 -15.48
CA GLY A 369 1.98 5.62 -15.52
C GLY A 369 1.87 6.50 -16.78
N LYS A 370 1.86 5.92 -17.98
CA LYS A 370 1.77 6.64 -19.28
C LYS A 370 0.60 6.12 -20.13
N GLN A 371 -0.02 6.99 -20.94
CA GLN A 371 -1.16 6.62 -21.80
C GLN A 371 -0.85 5.43 -22.71
N SER A 372 0.36 5.44 -23.29
CA SER A 372 0.85 4.37 -24.17
C SER A 372 0.85 3.00 -23.49
N PHE A 373 1.10 2.90 -22.17
CA PHE A 373 1.01 1.64 -21.44
C PHE A 373 -0.45 1.18 -21.24
N LEU A 374 -1.39 2.11 -21.01
CA LEU A 374 -2.83 1.79 -20.96
C LEU A 374 -3.33 1.29 -22.32
N GLU A 375 -2.91 1.93 -23.40
CA GLU A 375 -3.22 1.52 -24.78
C GLU A 375 -2.62 0.16 -25.14
N ILE A 376 -1.35 -0.09 -24.76
CA ILE A 376 -0.69 -1.39 -24.93
C ILE A 376 -1.47 -2.49 -24.20
N LEU A 377 -1.76 -2.30 -22.90
CA LEU A 377 -2.49 -3.31 -22.12
C LEU A 377 -3.90 -3.54 -22.67
N SER A 378 -4.62 -2.47 -23.02
CA SER A 378 -5.97 -2.58 -23.59
C SER A 378 -5.95 -3.29 -24.94
N GLY A 379 -4.94 -3.04 -25.79
CA GLY A 379 -4.73 -3.74 -27.07
C GLY A 379 -4.43 -5.24 -26.92
N PHE A 380 -3.91 -5.67 -25.77
CA PHE A 380 -3.75 -7.09 -25.43
C PHE A 380 -4.99 -7.72 -24.74
N GLY A 381 -6.07 -6.94 -24.60
CA GLY A 381 -7.28 -7.36 -23.89
C GLY A 381 -7.14 -7.35 -22.37
N LEU A 382 -6.04 -6.85 -21.81
CA LEU A 382 -5.80 -6.80 -20.36
C LEU A 382 -6.54 -5.64 -19.70
N SER A 383 -6.85 -5.78 -18.42
CA SER A 383 -7.31 -4.70 -17.54
C SER A 383 -6.10 -4.07 -16.82
N SER A 384 -6.23 -2.84 -16.33
CA SER A 384 -5.12 -2.09 -15.71
C SER A 384 -5.56 -1.20 -14.55
N VAL A 385 -4.65 -0.97 -13.60
CA VAL A 385 -4.75 0.04 -12.53
C VAL A 385 -3.37 0.67 -12.31
N PHE A 386 -3.20 1.93 -12.70
CA PHE A 386 -1.91 2.63 -12.65
C PHE A 386 -1.92 3.82 -11.68
N VAL A 387 -0.81 4.00 -10.97
CA VAL A 387 -0.49 5.25 -10.26
C VAL A 387 0.14 6.22 -11.26
N MET A 388 -0.42 7.40 -11.41
CA MET A 388 0.05 8.39 -12.38
C MET A 388 1.01 9.38 -11.70
N PRO A 389 2.24 9.57 -12.21
CA PRO A 389 3.22 10.49 -11.61
C PRO A 389 2.77 11.95 -11.70
N GLU A 390 3.28 12.78 -10.78
CA GLU A 390 2.69 14.10 -10.53
C GLU A 390 2.98 15.12 -11.63
N HIS A 391 4.11 14.99 -12.33
CA HIS A 391 4.54 15.83 -13.45
C HIS A 391 3.93 15.44 -14.82
N LEU A 392 3.24 14.29 -14.97
CA LEU A 392 2.65 13.87 -16.27
C LEU A 392 1.29 14.53 -16.57
N LEU A 393 1.33 15.87 -16.57
CA LEU A 393 0.24 16.76 -16.97
C LEU A 393 -0.35 16.42 -18.35
N ARG A 394 0.42 15.79 -19.25
CA ARG A 394 0.01 15.50 -20.63
C ARG A 394 -0.92 14.30 -20.78
N VAL A 395 -1.16 13.50 -19.73
CA VAL A 395 -1.87 12.21 -19.81
C VAL A 395 -3.13 12.17 -18.95
N HIS A 396 -3.06 12.68 -17.71
CA HIS A 396 -4.21 12.64 -16.80
C HIS A 396 -5.18 13.79 -17.08
N SER A 397 -6.48 13.54 -16.98
CA SER A 397 -7.51 14.59 -17.12
C SER A 397 -7.36 15.64 -16.03
N PHE A 398 -7.25 15.22 -14.77
CA PHE A 398 -7.13 16.10 -13.61
C PHE A 398 -5.72 16.65 -13.40
N VAL A 399 -5.62 17.98 -13.27
CA VAL A 399 -4.41 18.75 -12.90
C VAL A 399 -4.65 19.51 -11.59
N GLY A 400 -3.60 19.77 -10.79
CA GLY A 400 -3.71 20.69 -9.64
C GLY A 400 -3.47 22.13 -10.10
N LEU A 401 -4.20 23.11 -9.56
CA LEU A 401 -4.10 24.53 -9.94
C LEU A 401 -2.66 25.06 -9.89
N SER A 402 -1.87 24.69 -8.86
CA SER A 402 -0.46 25.08 -8.73
C SER A 402 0.48 24.51 -9.80
N TYR A 403 0.03 23.58 -10.64
CA TYR A 403 0.77 23.10 -11.82
C TYR A 403 0.51 23.97 -13.07
N LEU A 404 -0.31 25.02 -12.97
CA LEU A 404 -0.53 26.02 -14.02
C LEU A 404 0.25 27.32 -13.79
N ASP A 405 1.01 27.42 -12.69
CA ASP A 405 1.89 28.54 -12.39
C ASP A 405 3.28 28.33 -13.04
N PRO A 406 3.76 29.23 -13.92
CA PRO A 406 5.07 29.12 -14.55
C PRO A 406 6.26 29.47 -13.63
N VAL A 407 6.03 29.99 -12.42
CA VAL A 407 7.10 30.43 -11.48
C VAL A 407 7.41 29.36 -10.41
N ARG A 408 7.22 28.08 -10.75
CA ARG A 408 7.46 26.97 -9.82
C ARG A 408 8.93 26.53 -9.84
N ASP A 409 9.72 27.12 -8.95
CA ASP A 409 11.12 26.75 -8.70
C ASP A 409 11.29 25.30 -8.16
N ASP A 410 10.22 24.73 -7.59
CA ASP A 410 10.20 23.41 -6.93
C ASP A 410 10.23 22.20 -7.93
N LEU A 411 10.92 22.31 -9.09
CA LEU A 411 10.97 21.26 -10.13
C LEU A 411 12.31 20.51 -10.23
N GLU A 412 13.39 21.02 -9.63
CA GLU A 412 14.72 20.39 -9.73
C GLU A 412 14.81 19.03 -9.01
N ASP A 413 14.07 18.84 -7.91
CA ASP A 413 14.09 17.60 -7.12
C ASP A 413 13.42 16.38 -7.80
N GLU A 414 12.44 16.59 -8.71
CA GLU A 414 11.85 15.49 -9.51
C GLU A 414 12.55 15.30 -10.88
N ALA A 415 13.38 16.24 -11.34
CA ALA A 415 14.10 16.08 -12.62
C ALA A 415 15.15 14.94 -12.55
N LEU A 416 15.67 14.64 -11.35
CA LEU A 416 16.53 13.48 -11.07
C LEU A 416 15.79 12.13 -11.10
N ASP A 417 14.47 12.12 -11.26
CA ASP A 417 13.62 10.92 -11.24
C ASP A 417 13.52 10.22 -12.62
N ILE A 418 13.98 10.87 -13.70
CA ILE A 418 14.07 10.30 -15.04
C ILE A 418 15.52 9.98 -15.37
N GLY A 419 15.87 8.69 -15.34
CA GLY A 419 17.17 8.19 -15.77
C GLY A 419 17.34 8.23 -17.30
N ASP A 420 17.42 9.44 -17.86
CA ASP A 420 17.75 9.66 -19.27
C ASP A 420 19.24 9.38 -19.52
N ALA A 421 19.55 8.11 -19.72
CA ALA A 421 20.80 7.66 -20.31
C ALA A 421 20.80 7.92 -21.84
N GLU A 422 20.64 9.18 -22.24
CA GLU A 422 20.88 9.64 -23.62
C GLU A 422 22.40 9.82 -23.84
N GLY A 423 22.88 9.28 -24.95
CA GLY A 423 24.28 8.88 -25.13
C GLY A 423 25.36 9.96 -24.93
N GLU A 424 26.41 9.57 -24.20
CA GLU A 424 27.73 10.20 -24.30
C GLU A 424 28.19 10.24 -25.77
N SER A 425 28.51 11.43 -26.26
CA SER A 425 29.34 11.60 -27.45
C SER A 425 30.76 11.90 -27.00
N GLU A 426 31.71 11.03 -27.36
CA GLU A 426 33.12 11.18 -26.97
C GLU A 426 33.74 12.48 -27.51
N PRO A 427 34.71 13.07 -26.80
CA PRO A 427 35.31 14.35 -27.17
C PRO A 427 36.29 14.20 -28.34
N GLY A 428 36.05 14.96 -29.42
CA GLY A 428 37.03 15.17 -30.49
C GLY A 428 38.13 16.14 -30.05
N ALA A 429 39.40 15.76 -30.23
CA ALA A 429 40.56 16.51 -29.77
C ALA A 429 41.02 17.64 -30.73
N ALA A 430 41.84 18.55 -30.18
CA ALA A 430 42.54 19.69 -30.80
C ALA A 430 41.62 20.86 -31.26
N ASP A 431 41.88 22.11 -30.85
CA ASP A 431 43.14 22.82 -31.09
C ASP A 431 43.63 23.71 -29.92
N MET A 432 44.90 24.11 -29.94
CA MET A 432 45.50 25.04 -28.98
C MET A 432 45.44 26.49 -29.46
N GLY A 433 45.21 27.43 -28.54
CA GLY A 433 45.25 28.86 -28.85
C GLY A 433 45.18 29.74 -27.62
N ASP A 434 46.34 30.11 -27.07
CA ASP A 434 46.45 31.19 -26.08
C ASP A 434 46.00 32.53 -26.69
N THR A 435 45.18 33.29 -25.96
CA THR A 435 45.24 34.75 -25.95
C THR A 435 44.65 35.32 -24.67
N HIS A 436 45.42 36.18 -23.98
CA HIS A 436 44.90 37.06 -22.94
C HIS A 436 43.92 38.08 -23.54
N GLY A 437 42.85 38.39 -22.82
CA GLY A 437 41.93 39.48 -23.16
C GLY A 437 40.95 39.78 -22.04
N GLU A 438 41.24 40.80 -21.24
CA GLU A 438 40.21 41.43 -20.39
C GLU A 438 39.15 42.07 -21.29
N GLY A 439 37.88 41.79 -21.03
CA GLY A 439 36.78 42.34 -21.82
C GLY A 439 35.45 42.20 -21.11
N ASN A 440 34.92 43.32 -20.62
CA ASN A 440 33.53 43.41 -20.17
C ASN A 440 32.60 43.08 -21.34
N GLY A 441 32.01 41.88 -21.31
CA GLY A 441 30.98 41.45 -22.25
C GLY A 441 29.72 41.11 -21.47
N GLU A 442 28.66 41.88 -21.69
CA GLU A 442 27.33 41.58 -21.16
C GLU A 442 26.91 40.19 -21.65
N HIS A 443 26.77 39.22 -20.74
CA HIS A 443 26.12 37.97 -21.09
C HIS A 443 24.67 38.29 -21.48
N PRO A 444 24.22 38.00 -22.71
CA PRO A 444 22.84 38.21 -23.08
C PRO A 444 21.98 37.33 -22.18
N ALA A 445 21.02 37.94 -21.50
CA ALA A 445 20.09 37.23 -20.64
C ALA A 445 19.49 36.06 -21.43
N VAL A 446 19.78 34.83 -21.01
CA VAL A 446 19.12 33.64 -21.53
C VAL A 446 17.65 33.83 -21.22
N ALA A 447 16.86 34.14 -22.25
CA ALA A 447 15.44 34.37 -22.09
C ALA A 447 14.86 33.16 -21.35
N PRO A 448 14.13 33.36 -20.23
CA PRO A 448 13.60 32.24 -19.47
C PRO A 448 12.79 31.38 -20.43
N HIS A 449 13.10 30.08 -20.47
CA HIS A 449 12.38 29.15 -21.33
C HIS A 449 10.89 29.36 -21.06
N GLN A 450 10.17 29.85 -22.06
CA GLN A 450 8.72 30.01 -21.98
C GLN A 450 8.12 28.61 -21.86
N LEU A 451 7.99 28.15 -20.62
CA LEU A 451 7.02 27.16 -20.17
C LEU A 451 5.65 27.77 -20.44
N TYR A 452 5.28 27.80 -21.72
CA TYR A 452 3.92 28.04 -22.15
C TYR A 452 3.07 27.01 -21.42
N CYS A 453 2.25 27.49 -20.47
CA CYS A 453 1.14 26.75 -19.88
C CYS A 453 0.04 26.55 -20.93
N ASP A 454 0.41 25.86 -22.01
CA ASP A 454 -0.36 25.65 -23.22
C ASP A 454 -1.40 24.57 -22.97
N ARG A 455 -2.52 24.97 -22.34
CA ARG A 455 -3.87 24.38 -22.48
C ARG A 455 -4.88 25.05 -21.56
N ARG A 456 -6.04 25.44 -22.11
CA ARG A 456 -7.29 25.40 -21.34
C ARG A 456 -7.49 23.97 -20.85
N ARG A 457 -7.85 23.78 -19.58
CA ARG A 457 -8.18 22.46 -19.03
C ARG A 457 -9.52 22.54 -18.33
N THR A 458 -10.38 21.57 -18.60
CA THR A 458 -11.72 21.51 -18.00
C THR A 458 -11.71 20.90 -16.58
N PHE A 459 -10.66 20.15 -16.25
CA PHE A 459 -10.54 19.37 -15.01
C PHE A 459 -9.37 19.89 -14.15
N VAL A 460 -9.49 21.13 -13.68
CA VAL A 460 -8.53 21.74 -12.74
C VAL A 460 -9.04 21.53 -11.32
N ILE A 461 -8.19 20.97 -10.46
CA ILE A 461 -8.42 20.80 -9.02
C ILE A 461 -7.76 21.97 -8.32
N ASP A 462 -8.54 22.76 -7.59
CA ASP A 462 -7.96 23.68 -6.62
C ASP A 462 -7.23 22.88 -5.55
N ASN A 463 -5.94 23.18 -5.38
CA ASN A 463 -5.04 22.53 -4.45
C ASN A 463 -4.37 23.53 -3.50
N ASP A 464 -5.07 24.62 -3.15
CA ASP A 464 -4.75 25.42 -1.97
C ASP A 464 -4.54 24.52 -0.72
N PRO A 465 -3.53 24.81 0.13
CA PRO A 465 -3.18 23.98 1.29
C PRO A 465 -4.22 23.99 2.43
N ASN A 466 -5.16 24.94 2.42
CA ASN A 466 -6.25 25.03 3.40
C ASN A 466 -7.49 24.22 3.00
N LEU A 467 -7.53 23.69 1.77
CA LEU A 467 -8.64 22.86 1.31
C LEU A 467 -8.54 21.44 1.87
N GLY A 468 -9.66 20.95 2.40
CA GLY A 468 -9.76 19.59 2.92
C GLY A 468 -9.59 18.50 1.84
N PRO A 469 -9.41 17.22 2.25
CA PRO A 469 -9.32 16.11 1.31
C PRO A 469 -10.56 15.99 0.43
N GLU A 470 -10.38 15.69 -0.85
CA GLU A 470 -11.46 15.56 -1.83
C GLU A 470 -11.08 14.59 -2.95
N ALA A 471 -12.03 13.79 -3.41
CA ALA A 471 -11.82 12.83 -4.49
C ALA A 471 -12.64 13.22 -5.73
N PHE A 472 -11.98 13.23 -6.89
CA PHE A 472 -12.53 13.65 -8.17
C PHE A 472 -12.52 12.48 -9.14
N PHE A 473 -13.61 12.32 -9.91
CA PHE A 473 -13.84 11.14 -10.74
C PHE A 473 -14.21 11.56 -12.17
N ALA A 474 -13.56 10.95 -13.17
CA ALA A 474 -13.90 11.15 -14.57
C ALA A 474 -13.89 9.83 -15.35
N THR A 475 -14.74 9.73 -16.37
CA THR A 475 -14.82 8.57 -17.27
C THR A 475 -14.65 8.97 -18.73
N LYS A 476 -13.97 8.14 -19.51
CA LYS A 476 -13.83 8.28 -20.97
C LYS A 476 -14.16 6.94 -21.64
N ASN A 477 -15.06 6.96 -22.62
CA ASN A 477 -15.40 5.78 -23.39
C ASN A 477 -14.34 5.55 -24.47
N ALA A 478 -13.48 4.53 -24.31
CA ALA A 478 -12.55 4.12 -25.34
C ALA A 478 -13.28 3.36 -26.45
N GLY A 479 -13.41 3.99 -27.61
CA GLY A 479 -13.94 3.38 -28.84
C GLY A 479 -12.85 3.27 -29.89
N THR A 480 -12.38 2.05 -30.17
CA THR A 480 -11.41 1.77 -31.24
C THR A 480 -12.08 1.02 -32.39
N GLY A 481 -12.12 1.64 -33.58
CA GLY A 481 -12.19 1.02 -34.92
C GLY A 481 -13.14 -0.18 -35.17
N ARG A 482 -14.21 0.07 -35.95
CA ARG A 482 -14.98 -0.91 -36.77
C ARG A 482 -14.91 -2.40 -36.36
N GLY A 483 -15.36 -2.72 -35.15
CA GLY A 483 -15.58 -4.07 -34.66
C GLY A 483 -16.66 -4.06 -33.57
N ARG A 484 -17.39 -5.16 -33.39
CA ARG A 484 -18.41 -5.31 -32.33
C ARG A 484 -17.80 -5.65 -30.95
N SER A 485 -16.50 -5.41 -30.74
CA SER A 485 -15.88 -5.55 -29.42
C SER A 485 -16.38 -4.45 -28.48
N ARG A 486 -16.60 -4.81 -27.21
CA ARG A 486 -17.21 -3.92 -26.21
C ARG A 486 -16.39 -2.64 -26.03
N GLN A 487 -17.05 -1.48 -26.07
CA GLN A 487 -16.49 -0.23 -25.54
C GLN A 487 -15.97 -0.49 -24.12
N ARG A 488 -14.71 -0.11 -23.87
CA ARG A 488 -14.13 -0.12 -22.53
C ARG A 488 -14.16 1.29 -21.96
N SER A 489 -14.71 1.44 -20.76
CA SER A 489 -14.63 2.69 -20.00
C SER A 489 -13.25 2.78 -19.33
N MET A 490 -12.52 3.85 -19.66
CA MET A 490 -11.37 4.28 -18.87
C MET A 490 -11.87 5.19 -17.75
N ASN A 491 -11.29 5.03 -16.56
CA ASN A 491 -11.61 5.84 -15.40
C ASN A 491 -10.34 6.59 -14.97
N ALA A 492 -10.51 7.83 -14.53
CA ALA A 492 -9.48 8.65 -13.91
C ALA A 492 -9.98 9.10 -12.53
N ILE A 493 -9.16 8.90 -11.51
CA ILE A 493 -9.39 9.39 -10.15
C ILE A 493 -8.26 10.35 -9.82
N ALA A 494 -8.59 11.47 -9.20
CA ALA A 494 -7.63 12.27 -8.45
C ALA A 494 -8.08 12.40 -7.00
N VAL A 495 -7.14 12.32 -6.06
CA VAL A 495 -7.40 12.55 -4.64
C VAL A 495 -6.52 13.70 -4.19
N ARG A 496 -7.16 14.80 -3.77
CA ARG A 496 -6.49 15.88 -3.05
C ARG A 496 -6.29 15.42 -1.61
N GLU A 497 -5.05 15.44 -1.17
CA GLU A 497 -4.61 15.14 0.19
C GLU A 497 -3.72 16.28 0.69
N ARG A 498 -3.31 16.25 1.97
CA ARG A 498 -2.35 17.20 2.50
C ARG A 498 -1.04 17.14 1.70
N GLY A 499 -0.52 18.31 1.31
CA GLY A 499 0.81 18.48 0.75
C GLY A 499 1.70 19.34 1.65
N THR A 500 2.29 20.37 1.07
CA THR A 500 3.13 21.37 1.73
C THR A 500 2.28 22.54 2.24
N ASP A 501 2.90 23.47 2.97
CA ASP A 501 2.28 24.75 3.35
C ASP A 501 2.04 25.68 2.14
N LYS A 502 2.55 25.34 0.94
CA LYS A 502 2.29 26.05 -0.33
C LYS A 502 1.14 25.43 -1.13
N PHE A 503 0.97 24.10 -1.10
CA PHE A 503 0.01 23.38 -1.95
C PHE A 503 -0.34 21.99 -1.43
N SER A 504 -1.61 21.64 -1.54
CA SER A 504 -2.13 20.28 -1.35
C SER A 504 -1.59 19.30 -2.39
N LYS A 505 -1.36 18.05 -1.96
CA LYS A 505 -0.87 16.96 -2.81
C LYS A 505 -2.04 16.41 -3.64
N VAL A 506 -1.80 16.08 -4.91
CA VAL A 506 -2.83 15.51 -5.79
C VAL A 506 -2.36 14.16 -6.30
N LEU A 507 -2.78 13.10 -5.61
CA LEU A 507 -2.61 11.72 -6.08
C LEU A 507 -3.51 11.48 -7.29
N ARG A 508 -3.05 10.66 -8.24
CA ARG A 508 -3.74 10.41 -9.51
C ARG A 508 -3.67 8.94 -9.87
N PHE A 509 -4.79 8.39 -10.33
CA PHE A 509 -4.92 6.99 -10.70
C PHE A 509 -5.71 6.87 -12.01
N MET A 510 -5.28 6.00 -12.91
CA MET A 510 -6.08 5.62 -14.09
C MET A 510 -6.29 4.12 -14.12
N TYR A 511 -7.50 3.70 -14.46
CA TYR A 511 -7.82 2.28 -14.52
C TYR A 511 -8.84 1.93 -15.60
N THR A 512 -8.71 0.70 -16.09
CA THR A 512 -9.67 0.03 -16.98
C THR A 512 -9.88 -1.37 -16.41
N VAL A 513 -11.01 -1.62 -15.75
CA VAL A 513 -11.30 -2.90 -15.08
C VAL A 513 -12.68 -3.45 -15.45
N PRO A 514 -12.97 -4.75 -15.21
CA PRO A 514 -14.31 -5.29 -15.42
C PRO A 514 -15.32 -4.62 -14.47
N ALA A 515 -16.56 -4.41 -14.96
CA ALA A 515 -17.60 -3.67 -14.23
C ALA A 515 -17.82 -4.16 -12.78
N GLY A 516 -17.86 -5.48 -12.53
CA GLY A 516 -18.03 -6.03 -11.17
C GLY A 516 -16.88 -5.75 -10.19
N ILE A 517 -15.78 -5.15 -10.65
CA ILE A 517 -14.65 -4.66 -9.83
C ILE A 517 -14.66 -3.13 -9.77
N GLN A 518 -15.14 -2.45 -10.82
CA GLN A 518 -15.28 -0.99 -10.86
C GLN A 518 -16.12 -0.48 -9.66
N ASP A 519 -17.24 -1.13 -9.35
CA ASP A 519 -18.07 -0.79 -8.18
C ASP A 519 -17.28 -0.89 -6.87
N ALA A 520 -16.45 -1.92 -6.73
CA ALA A 520 -15.65 -2.15 -5.52
C ALA A 520 -14.48 -1.16 -5.38
N LEU A 521 -13.91 -0.68 -6.49
CA LEU A 521 -12.89 0.37 -6.50
C LEU A 521 -13.49 1.77 -6.23
N ASN A 522 -14.78 1.95 -6.48
CA ASN A 522 -15.51 3.21 -6.21
C ASN A 522 -16.20 3.19 -4.83
N THR A 523 -15.66 2.45 -3.86
CA THR A 523 -16.22 2.27 -2.50
C THR A 523 -15.16 2.61 -1.46
N TRP A 524 -15.53 3.28 -0.36
CA TRP A 524 -14.63 3.53 0.77
C TRP A 524 -14.40 2.23 1.56
N ILE A 525 -13.14 1.90 1.83
CA ILE A 525 -12.77 0.69 2.57
C ILE A 525 -12.48 1.08 4.04
N ALA A 526 -13.34 0.64 4.95
CA ALA A 526 -13.12 0.72 6.38
C ALA A 526 -12.14 -0.38 6.82
N VAL A 527 -10.88 0.02 7.05
CA VAL A 527 -9.82 -0.81 7.61
C VAL A 527 -9.97 -0.86 9.14
N PRO A 528 -10.12 -2.04 9.77
CA PRO A 528 -10.20 -2.15 11.22
C PRO A 528 -8.91 -1.67 11.89
N LYS A 529 -9.04 -0.84 12.94
CA LYS A 529 -7.90 -0.49 13.80
C LYS A 529 -7.35 -1.77 14.45
N GLN A 530 -6.09 -2.08 14.17
CA GLN A 530 -5.41 -3.26 14.71
C GLN A 530 -5.15 -3.10 16.22
N ASN A 531 -4.96 -4.23 16.91
CA ASN A 531 -4.56 -4.32 18.33
C ASN A 531 -5.52 -3.71 19.36
N ILE A 532 -6.82 -3.60 19.06
CA ILE A 532 -7.84 -3.30 20.09
C ILE A 532 -8.03 -4.52 20.99
N ASP A 533 -7.69 -4.41 22.28
CA ASP A 533 -8.01 -5.45 23.27
C ASP A 533 -9.46 -5.36 23.70
N LYS A 534 -10.29 -6.20 23.07
CA LYS A 534 -11.72 -6.36 23.35
C LYS A 534 -12.02 -6.64 24.83
N LYS A 535 -11.11 -7.20 25.62
CA LYS A 535 -11.36 -7.39 27.07
C LYS A 535 -11.39 -6.08 27.84
N PHE A 536 -10.73 -5.04 27.32
CA PHE A 536 -10.55 -3.76 27.99
C PHE A 536 -10.97 -2.54 27.15
N THR A 537 -11.84 -2.67 26.15
CA THR A 537 -12.40 -1.52 25.40
C THR A 537 -13.90 -1.35 25.64
N LEU A 538 -14.32 -0.14 26.03
CA LEU A 538 -15.75 0.18 26.22
C LEU A 538 -16.51 0.28 24.88
N PHE A 539 -17.84 0.16 24.96
CA PHE A 539 -18.80 0.43 23.87
C PHE A 539 -18.67 -0.36 22.55
N GLN A 540 -17.76 -1.34 22.47
CA GLN A 540 -17.71 -2.30 21.36
C GLN A 540 -18.99 -3.13 21.22
N THR A 541 -19.32 -3.54 19.99
CA THR A 541 -20.54 -4.30 19.65
C THR A 541 -20.39 -5.82 19.82
N LEU A 542 -19.16 -6.34 19.89
CA LEU A 542 -18.88 -7.79 19.96
C LEU A 542 -18.55 -8.23 21.40
N ARG A 543 -19.60 -8.45 22.20
CA ARG A 543 -19.51 -8.91 23.60
C ARG A 543 -20.00 -10.36 23.74
N ARG A 544 -19.09 -11.29 24.04
CA ARG A 544 -19.42 -12.66 24.50
C ARG A 544 -18.32 -13.18 25.44
N GLY A 545 -18.68 -13.53 26.67
CA GLY A 545 -17.84 -14.32 27.59
C GLY A 545 -16.58 -13.62 28.09
N ASN A 546 -16.64 -12.32 28.40
CA ASN A 546 -15.53 -11.61 29.05
C ASN A 546 -15.72 -11.63 30.57
N GLU A 547 -14.67 -11.96 31.33
CA GLU A 547 -14.67 -11.91 32.81
C GLU A 547 -14.90 -10.49 33.33
N MET A 548 -14.47 -9.47 32.57
CA MET A 548 -14.65 -8.05 32.92
C MET A 548 -15.99 -7.46 32.44
N GLN A 549 -16.96 -8.28 32.02
CA GLN A 549 -18.20 -7.79 31.39
C GLN A 549 -19.05 -6.93 32.33
N ASP A 550 -19.20 -7.34 33.59
CA ASP A 550 -20.07 -6.63 34.55
C ASP A 550 -19.49 -5.25 34.92
N LEU A 551 -18.18 -5.17 35.16
CA LEU A 551 -17.48 -3.89 35.34
C LEU A 551 -17.53 -3.01 34.08
N GLN A 552 -17.37 -3.60 32.88
CA GLN A 552 -17.57 -2.85 31.63
C GLN A 552 -18.98 -2.27 31.54
N ASP A 553 -20.01 -2.98 32.00
CA ASP A 553 -21.40 -2.55 31.91
C ASP A 553 -21.75 -1.48 32.94
N VAL A 554 -21.30 -1.60 34.19
CA VAL A 554 -21.43 -0.54 35.21
C VAL A 554 -20.79 0.77 34.73
N VAL A 555 -19.54 0.71 34.24
CA VAL A 555 -18.84 1.89 33.69
C VAL A 555 -19.53 2.41 32.41
N SER A 556 -20.00 1.50 31.54
CA SER A 556 -20.73 1.89 30.32
C SER A 556 -22.04 2.61 30.62
N VAL A 557 -22.79 2.18 31.65
CA VAL A 557 -24.05 2.81 32.06
C VAL A 557 -23.78 4.20 32.63
N PHE A 558 -22.87 4.33 33.60
CA PHE A 558 -22.51 5.63 34.20
C PHE A 558 -22.14 6.69 33.16
N LEU A 559 -21.27 6.31 32.21
CA LEU A 559 -20.84 7.19 31.14
C LEU A 559 -21.97 7.46 30.14
N ARG A 560 -22.81 6.47 29.79
CA ARG A 560 -23.96 6.67 28.90
C ARG A 560 -25.10 7.48 29.51
N GLU A 561 -25.16 7.66 30.82
CA GLU A 561 -26.11 8.60 31.43
C GLU A 561 -25.73 10.05 31.10
N ARG A 562 -24.44 10.39 31.21
CA ARG A 562 -23.90 11.76 31.14
C ARG A 562 -23.39 12.15 29.75
N CYS A 563 -22.79 11.20 29.04
CA CYS A 563 -22.11 11.39 27.77
C CYS A 563 -22.84 10.72 26.60
N GLU A 564 -22.69 11.33 25.43
CA GLU A 564 -22.92 10.72 24.13
C GLU A 564 -21.62 10.04 23.67
N VAL A 565 -21.71 8.77 23.28
CA VAL A 565 -20.56 7.99 22.79
C VAL A 565 -20.37 8.25 21.31
N LEU A 566 -19.28 8.94 20.96
CA LEU A 566 -18.99 9.32 19.58
C LEU A 566 -18.13 8.27 18.86
N THR A 567 -17.11 7.72 19.53
CA THR A 567 -16.27 6.65 18.95
C THR A 567 -15.92 5.56 19.96
N VAL A 568 -15.58 4.38 19.46
CA VAL A 568 -15.15 3.22 20.29
C VAL A 568 -13.69 3.34 20.74
N SER A 569 -12.84 4.02 19.97
CA SER A 569 -11.40 4.19 20.28
C SER A 569 -10.91 5.58 19.88
N GLN A 570 -9.71 5.95 20.32
CA GLN A 570 -9.02 7.15 19.84
C GLN A 570 -8.36 6.91 18.48
N ARG A 571 -8.15 7.99 17.71
CA ARG A 571 -7.35 8.03 16.46
C ARG A 571 -7.85 7.10 15.33
N CYS A 572 -9.08 6.61 15.38
CA CYS A 572 -9.78 6.03 14.24
C CYS A 572 -10.35 7.15 13.32
N ALA A 573 -10.77 6.82 12.10
CA ALA A 573 -11.15 7.83 11.11
C ALA A 573 -12.34 8.68 11.55
N ASP A 574 -13.36 8.04 12.12
CA ASP A 574 -14.51 8.64 12.80
C ASP A 574 -14.10 9.54 13.97
N TRP A 575 -13.01 9.24 14.68
CA TRP A 575 -12.51 10.09 15.78
C TRP A 575 -12.00 11.44 15.27
N PHE A 576 -11.26 11.46 14.16
CA PHE A 576 -10.82 12.71 13.54
C PHE A 576 -11.99 13.53 13.00
N VAL A 577 -12.97 12.88 12.35
CA VAL A 577 -14.16 13.55 11.81
C VAL A 577 -15.03 14.11 12.93
N LEU A 578 -15.43 13.30 13.91
CA LEU A 578 -16.35 13.73 14.97
C LEU A 578 -15.70 14.70 15.96
N ARG A 579 -14.36 14.81 16.00
CA ARG A 579 -13.65 15.83 16.79
C ARG A 579 -13.80 17.24 16.22
N GLN A 580 -14.16 17.38 14.95
CA GLN A 580 -14.45 18.67 14.34
C GLN A 580 -15.63 19.34 15.03
N PHE A 581 -15.59 20.67 15.09
CA PHE A 581 -16.55 21.50 15.83
C PHE A 581 -16.69 21.11 17.32
N ARG A 582 -15.69 20.50 17.95
CA ARG A 582 -15.72 20.20 19.40
C ARG A 582 -14.54 20.76 20.18
N VAL A 583 -14.84 21.26 21.37
CA VAL A 583 -13.92 21.81 22.36
C VAL A 583 -13.35 20.63 23.14
N THR A 584 -12.10 20.27 22.80
CA THR A 584 -11.42 19.07 23.30
C THR A 584 -10.09 19.39 23.95
N GLY A 585 -9.80 18.73 25.08
CA GLY A 585 -8.46 18.57 25.65
C GLY A 585 -7.63 19.85 25.68
N THR A 586 -6.55 19.92 24.91
CA THR A 586 -5.64 21.07 24.85
C THR A 586 -6.32 22.39 24.49
N ASN A 587 -7.27 22.40 23.55
CA ASN A 587 -7.98 23.64 23.18
C ASN A 587 -8.89 24.13 24.31
N ALA A 588 -9.54 23.20 25.00
CA ALA A 588 -10.33 23.51 26.18
C ALA A 588 -9.42 24.01 27.33
N GLY A 589 -8.26 23.38 27.50
CA GLY A 589 -7.23 23.80 28.45
C GLY A 589 -6.72 25.22 28.21
N LEU A 590 -6.54 25.63 26.95
CA LEU A 590 -6.18 27.02 26.60
C LEU A 590 -7.28 28.02 27.01
N VAL A 591 -8.55 27.70 26.75
CA VAL A 591 -9.70 28.54 27.18
C VAL A 591 -9.72 28.67 28.70
N LEU A 592 -9.67 27.56 29.42
CA LEU A 592 -9.63 27.54 30.88
C LEU A 592 -8.44 28.36 31.44
N MET A 593 -7.23 28.16 30.91
CA MET A 593 -6.02 28.86 31.36
C MET A 593 -5.99 30.36 31.06
N SER A 594 -6.91 30.85 30.22
CA SER A 594 -7.09 32.29 29.95
C SER A 594 -7.96 33.00 31.00
N SER A 595 -8.82 32.27 31.72
CA SER A 595 -9.68 32.83 32.76
C SER A 595 -8.91 33.10 34.07
N PRO A 596 -8.89 34.35 34.58
CA PRO A 596 -8.29 34.65 35.89
C PRO A 596 -8.93 33.86 37.04
N CYS A 597 -10.25 33.62 36.98
CA CYS A 597 -11.00 32.88 38.00
C CYS A 597 -10.57 31.40 38.03
N PHE A 598 -10.41 30.77 36.87
CA PHE A 598 -9.92 29.39 36.77
C PHE A 598 -8.47 29.24 37.23
N ARG A 599 -7.61 30.23 36.95
CA ARG A 599 -6.25 30.25 37.50
C ARG A 599 -6.25 30.38 39.01
N SER A 600 -7.07 31.28 39.56
CA SER A 600 -7.20 31.53 41.00
C SER A 600 -7.68 30.30 41.77
N ILE A 601 -8.69 29.58 41.27
CA ILE A 601 -9.20 28.38 41.96
C ILE A 601 -8.18 27.23 41.97
N LEU A 602 -7.33 27.13 40.94
CA LEU A 602 -6.18 26.23 40.91
C LEU A 602 -4.91 26.82 41.53
N ARG A 603 -4.98 27.93 42.28
CA ARG A 603 -3.82 28.61 42.91
C ARG A 603 -2.64 28.94 41.98
N LEU A 604 -2.91 29.09 40.68
CA LEU A 604 -1.92 29.42 39.67
C LEU A 604 -1.60 30.92 39.67
N PRO A 605 -0.35 31.32 39.38
CA PRO A 605 0.01 32.73 39.25
C PRO A 605 -0.82 33.42 38.15
N ALA A 606 -1.09 34.71 38.33
CA ALA A 606 -1.78 35.53 37.33
C ALA A 606 -1.09 35.45 35.96
N SER A 607 -1.84 35.58 34.87
CA SER A 607 -1.27 35.63 33.53
C SER A 607 -0.43 36.90 33.35
N SER A 608 0.81 36.74 32.90
CA SER A 608 1.71 37.86 32.61
C SER A 608 1.32 38.55 31.29
N GLY A 609 0.39 39.51 31.37
CA GLY A 609 0.22 40.56 30.35
C GLY A 609 -0.22 40.11 28.96
N THR A 610 -0.99 39.03 28.83
CA THR A 610 -1.62 38.67 27.54
C THR A 610 -2.85 39.53 27.30
N GLU A 611 -2.92 40.19 26.14
CA GLU A 611 -4.16 40.79 25.63
C GLU A 611 -5.31 39.77 25.65
N GLU A 612 -6.51 40.24 25.97
CA GLU A 612 -7.71 39.41 26.00
C GLU A 612 -7.95 38.79 24.61
N THR A 613 -7.95 37.46 24.53
CA THR A 613 -8.07 36.79 23.22
C THR A 613 -9.47 37.00 22.68
N THR A 614 -9.56 37.72 21.56
CA THR A 614 -10.82 38.08 20.90
C THR A 614 -11.54 36.88 20.30
N MET A 615 -12.85 37.00 20.08
CA MET A 615 -13.67 35.95 19.47
C MET A 615 -13.14 35.44 18.12
N PRO A 616 -12.69 36.29 17.17
CA PRO A 616 -12.06 35.82 15.93
C PRO A 616 -10.78 35.01 16.15
N GLN A 617 -9.93 35.40 17.11
CA GLN A 617 -8.71 34.67 17.44
C GLN A 617 -9.02 33.31 18.09
N TRP A 618 -10.07 33.22 18.91
CA TRP A 618 -10.55 31.93 19.42
C TRP A 618 -11.13 31.05 18.31
N PHE A 619 -11.95 31.61 17.42
CA PHE A 619 -12.46 30.88 16.25
C PHE A 619 -11.30 30.35 15.39
N GLU A 620 -10.28 31.17 15.10
CA GLU A 620 -9.09 30.76 14.35
C GLU A 620 -8.32 29.64 15.05
N ARG A 621 -8.14 29.71 16.38
CA ARG A 621 -7.52 28.64 17.18
C ARG A 621 -8.32 27.34 17.11
N PHE A 622 -9.64 27.41 17.24
CA PHE A 622 -10.52 26.23 17.15
C PHE A 622 -10.55 25.65 15.74
N TYR A 623 -10.68 26.48 14.71
CA TYR A 623 -10.62 26.11 13.29
C TYR A 623 -9.31 25.38 12.98
N LYS A 624 -8.16 25.93 13.38
CA LYS A 624 -6.86 25.25 13.28
C LYS A 624 -6.85 23.95 14.11
N GLY A 625 -7.49 23.90 15.27
CA GLY A 625 -7.61 22.68 16.06
C GLY A 625 -8.45 21.56 15.42
N TRP A 626 -9.49 21.90 14.64
CA TRP A 626 -10.39 20.95 13.98
C TRP A 626 -9.89 20.51 12.60
N PHE A 627 -9.28 21.44 11.86
CA PHE A 627 -8.97 21.26 10.44
C PHE A 627 -7.46 21.31 10.13
N SER A 628 -6.58 21.63 11.09
CA SER A 628 -5.14 21.49 10.81
C SER A 628 -4.76 20.02 10.62
N THR A 629 -4.06 19.77 9.52
CA THR A 629 -3.64 18.44 9.08
C THR A 629 -2.23 18.10 9.57
N LYS A 630 -1.76 18.76 10.65
CA LYS A 630 -0.39 18.63 11.18
C LYS A 630 -0.06 17.16 11.45
N THR A 631 1.12 16.75 10.99
CA THR A 631 1.64 15.40 11.15
C THR A 631 1.99 15.17 12.61
N SER A 632 1.66 13.97 13.13
CA SER A 632 2.16 13.53 14.43
C SER A 632 3.67 13.64 14.47
N THR A 633 4.20 14.35 15.48
CA THR A 633 5.65 14.40 15.71
C THR A 633 6.15 13.01 16.12
N GLU A 634 7.45 12.75 16.00
CA GLU A 634 8.03 11.48 16.46
C GLU A 634 7.66 11.17 17.92
N ALA A 635 7.72 12.18 18.80
CA ALA A 635 7.29 12.05 20.19
C ALA A 635 5.80 11.67 20.34
N MET A 636 4.91 12.19 19.49
CA MET A 636 3.50 11.77 19.48
C MET A 636 3.34 10.33 18.98
N MET A 637 4.10 9.91 17.96
CA MET A 637 4.06 8.54 17.44
C MET A 637 4.58 7.52 18.47
N ARG A 638 5.72 7.82 19.09
CA ARG A 638 6.32 7.01 20.17
C ARG A 638 5.40 6.95 21.41
N GLY A 639 4.82 8.09 21.80
CA GLY A 639 3.79 8.13 22.84
C GLY A 639 2.59 7.24 22.53
N SER A 640 2.06 7.34 21.30
CA SER A 640 0.93 6.53 20.81
C SER A 640 1.22 5.02 20.82
N ALA A 641 2.46 4.62 20.51
CA ALA A 641 2.88 3.23 20.53
C ALA A 641 3.01 2.68 21.96
N ASN A 642 3.38 3.53 22.93
CA ASN A 642 3.62 3.14 24.31
C ASN A 642 2.33 3.05 25.17
N GLU A 643 1.24 3.69 24.75
CA GLU A 643 -0.04 3.74 25.52
C GLU A 643 -0.54 2.38 25.98
N CYS A 644 -0.56 1.36 25.12
CA CYS A 644 -1.04 0.02 25.48
C CYS A 644 -0.17 -0.66 26.54
N ALA A 645 1.16 -0.45 26.48
CA ALA A 645 2.09 -0.96 27.49
C ALA A 645 1.89 -0.23 28.84
N VAL A 646 1.70 1.10 28.81
CA VAL A 646 1.44 1.90 30.01
C VAL A 646 0.10 1.56 30.66
N LEU A 647 -0.97 1.40 29.87
CA LEU A 647 -2.28 0.95 30.38
C LEU A 647 -2.18 -0.45 31.01
N SER A 648 -1.43 -1.36 30.39
CA SER A 648 -1.20 -2.71 30.94
C SER A 648 -0.40 -2.67 32.25
N ALA A 649 0.61 -1.80 32.35
CA ALA A 649 1.37 -1.59 33.58
C ALA A 649 0.54 -0.89 34.68
N LEU A 650 -0.44 -0.05 34.32
CA LEU A 650 -1.39 0.57 35.25
C LEU A 650 -2.41 -0.46 35.77
N ARG A 651 -2.94 -1.35 34.91
CA ARG A 651 -3.83 -2.46 35.29
C ARG A 651 -3.17 -3.43 36.29
N ALA A 652 -1.84 -3.51 36.32
CA ALA A 652 -1.09 -4.36 37.24
C ALA A 652 -0.83 -3.71 38.63
N LYS A 653 -1.34 -2.50 38.89
CA LYS A 653 -1.17 -1.82 40.18
C LYS A 653 -2.22 -2.31 41.21
N PRO A 654 -1.85 -2.58 42.47
CA PRO A 654 -2.78 -3.15 43.46
C PRO A 654 -4.06 -2.34 43.72
N PHE A 655 -4.02 -1.02 43.54
CA PHE A 655 -5.15 -0.11 43.76
C PHE A 655 -6.08 0.02 42.52
N VAL A 656 -5.82 -0.72 41.45
CA VAL A 656 -6.54 -0.63 40.17
C VAL A 656 -7.23 -1.96 39.87
N THR A 657 -8.56 -1.99 39.96
CA THR A 657 -9.38 -3.16 39.63
C THR A 657 -9.41 -3.43 38.13
N ALA A 658 -9.53 -2.36 37.32
CA ALA A 658 -9.56 -2.43 35.86
C ALA A 658 -9.16 -1.09 35.23
N VAL A 659 -8.70 -1.11 33.98
CA VAL A 659 -8.58 0.10 33.15
C VAL A 659 -9.11 -0.17 31.75
N PHE A 660 -10.16 0.56 31.38
CA PHE A 660 -10.81 0.43 30.09
C PHE A 660 -10.39 1.55 29.13
N GLU A 661 -9.96 1.19 27.93
CA GLU A 661 -9.85 2.10 26.80
C GLU A 661 -11.24 2.60 26.38
N VAL A 662 -11.29 3.84 25.94
CA VAL A 662 -12.51 4.47 25.43
C VAL A 662 -12.15 5.42 24.29
N GLY A 663 -13.10 5.61 23.36
CA GLY A 663 -12.99 6.63 22.33
C GLY A 663 -13.42 8.01 22.83
N MET A 664 -13.99 8.79 21.92
CA MET A 664 -14.44 10.14 22.24
C MET A 664 -15.84 10.14 22.85
N LEU A 665 -16.00 10.93 23.91
CA LEU A 665 -17.23 11.15 24.67
C LEU A 665 -17.56 12.64 24.68
N ALA A 666 -18.82 13.00 24.45
CA ALA A 666 -19.31 14.38 24.51
C ALA A 666 -20.38 14.55 25.59
N VAL A 667 -20.45 15.70 26.25
CA VAL A 667 -21.51 15.98 27.24
C VAL A 667 -22.87 16.03 26.51
N LYS A 668 -23.87 15.25 26.93
CA LYS A 668 -25.16 15.17 26.22
C LYS A 668 -25.84 16.52 26.03
N GLU A 669 -25.94 17.29 27.12
CA GLU A 669 -26.59 18.60 27.14
C GLU A 669 -25.78 19.66 26.37
N ARG A 670 -24.50 19.39 26.10
CA ARG A 670 -23.51 20.33 25.57
C ARG A 670 -22.57 19.61 24.61
N ARG A 671 -23.13 19.06 23.53
CA ARG A 671 -22.44 18.19 22.56
C ARG A 671 -21.14 18.74 21.96
N PHE A 672 -20.95 20.05 22.01
CA PHE A 672 -19.72 20.73 21.60
C PHE A 672 -18.57 20.58 22.61
N LEU A 673 -18.83 20.19 23.85
CA LEU A 673 -17.82 19.87 24.87
C LEU A 673 -17.55 18.36 24.83
N SER A 674 -16.32 17.95 24.54
CA SER A 674 -15.95 16.53 24.48
C SER A 674 -14.53 16.25 24.95
N CYS A 675 -14.26 14.98 25.26
CA CYS A 675 -12.95 14.51 25.65
C CYS A 675 -12.64 13.15 25.01
N SER A 676 -11.36 12.80 25.03
CA SER A 676 -10.87 11.47 24.67
C SER A 676 -9.77 11.15 25.68
N PRO A 677 -10.13 10.58 26.84
CA PRO A 677 -9.15 10.16 27.82
C PRO A 677 -8.45 8.90 27.34
N ASP A 678 -7.24 8.65 27.83
CA ASP A 678 -6.46 7.46 27.43
C ASP A 678 -7.02 6.18 28.07
N GLY A 679 -7.77 6.32 29.15
CA GLY A 679 -8.62 5.27 29.70
C GLY A 679 -9.54 5.74 30.82
N ILE A 680 -10.37 4.83 31.30
CA ILE A 680 -11.19 4.95 32.50
C ILE A 680 -10.74 3.86 33.46
N ALA A 681 -10.17 4.24 34.59
CA ALA A 681 -9.77 3.32 35.64
C ALA A 681 -10.92 3.09 36.62
N VAL A 682 -11.06 1.83 37.05
CA VAL A 682 -11.83 1.43 38.23
C VAL A 682 -10.82 1.26 39.35
N LEU A 683 -10.97 2.05 40.42
CA LEU A 683 -10.10 2.08 41.58
C LEU A 683 -10.77 1.41 42.77
N ASP A 684 -9.96 0.71 43.55
CA ASP A 684 -10.34 0.16 44.85
C ASP A 684 -10.48 1.31 45.87
N THR A 685 -11.53 1.29 46.69
CA THR A 685 -11.78 2.33 47.72
C THR A 685 -10.67 2.42 48.76
N SER A 686 -9.93 1.34 49.01
CA SER A 686 -8.82 1.30 49.97
C SER A 686 -7.66 2.24 49.63
N ILE A 687 -7.63 2.80 48.42
CA ILE A 687 -6.69 3.87 48.05
C ILE A 687 -6.86 5.15 48.92
N TYR A 688 -7.98 5.31 49.63
CA TYR A 688 -8.26 6.48 50.49
C TYR A 688 -8.50 6.15 51.98
N ASP A 689 -8.15 4.94 52.44
CA ASP A 689 -8.55 4.35 53.75
C ASP A 689 -8.00 5.03 55.04
N SER A 690 -7.54 6.28 55.00
CA SER A 690 -6.99 6.99 56.17
C SER A 690 -7.70 8.28 56.59
N GLU A 691 -8.46 8.95 55.72
CA GLU A 691 -9.29 10.10 56.12
C GLU A 691 -10.67 10.09 55.43
N GLY A 692 -11.73 10.14 56.25
CA GLY A 692 -13.11 9.95 55.79
C GLY A 692 -13.63 11.10 54.93
N VAL A 693 -13.55 10.95 53.60
CA VAL A 693 -14.10 11.91 52.64
C VAL A 693 -15.22 11.24 51.83
N GLY A 694 -16.46 11.73 52.01
CA GLY A 694 -17.65 11.21 51.37
C GLY A 694 -17.67 11.41 49.85
N GLU A 695 -17.07 10.47 49.13
CA GLU A 695 -17.08 10.42 47.67
C GLU A 695 -18.29 9.64 47.14
N VAL A 696 -18.72 9.96 45.91
CA VAL A 696 -19.78 9.19 45.22
C VAL A 696 -19.18 7.89 44.73
N THR A 697 -19.09 6.92 45.63
CA THR A 697 -18.79 5.53 45.28
C THR A 697 -19.95 4.95 44.47
N MET A 698 -19.63 4.30 43.37
CA MET A 698 -20.58 3.43 42.66
C MET A 698 -20.55 2.04 43.29
N GLN A 699 -21.55 1.21 43.01
CA GLN A 699 -21.48 -0.22 43.27
C GLN A 699 -21.22 -0.98 41.96
N ASP A 700 -20.37 -2.00 42.02
CA ASP A 700 -20.19 -2.95 40.91
C ASP A 700 -21.33 -3.99 40.86
N GLY A 701 -21.21 -5.00 39.98
CA GLY A 701 -22.21 -6.07 39.86
C GLY A 701 -22.32 -7.00 41.07
N GLU A 702 -21.35 -6.97 41.97
CA GLU A 702 -21.30 -7.77 43.21
C GLU A 702 -21.70 -6.95 44.45
N GLY A 703 -21.83 -5.62 44.31
CA GLY A 703 -22.19 -4.68 45.37
C GLY A 703 -20.99 -3.99 46.04
N ASN A 704 -19.77 -4.22 45.56
CA ASN A 704 -18.57 -3.58 46.11
C ASN A 704 -18.53 -2.09 45.73
N HIS A 705 -18.07 -1.24 46.63
CA HIS A 705 -17.90 0.18 46.36
C HIS A 705 -16.66 0.42 45.48
N ILE A 706 -16.85 1.12 44.37
CA ILE A 706 -15.80 1.44 43.38
C ILE A 706 -15.72 2.94 43.10
N ILE A 707 -14.53 3.40 42.72
CA ILE A 707 -14.25 4.79 42.34
C ILE A 707 -13.81 4.83 40.87
N LEU A 708 -14.38 5.75 40.07
CA LEU A 708 -14.03 5.90 38.66
C LEU A 708 -13.07 7.07 38.44
N GLY A 709 -11.91 6.78 37.83
CA GLY A 709 -10.85 7.74 37.54
C GLY A 709 -10.62 7.96 36.04
N CYS A 710 -10.56 9.21 35.59
CA CYS A 710 -10.15 9.57 34.23
C CYS A 710 -8.63 9.42 34.06
N VAL A 711 -8.15 8.60 33.13
CA VAL A 711 -6.71 8.38 32.89
C VAL A 711 -6.19 9.26 31.74
N GLU A 712 -5.09 9.97 32.00
CA GLU A 712 -4.27 10.67 31.00
C GLU A 712 -2.81 10.21 31.12
N ILE A 713 -2.22 9.79 30.01
CA ILE A 713 -0.85 9.28 29.91
C ILE A 713 0.02 10.31 29.19
N LYS A 714 1.16 10.66 29.79
CA LYS A 714 2.20 11.45 29.13
C LYS A 714 3.51 10.66 29.08
N THR A 715 3.76 10.01 27.95
CA THR A 715 5.06 9.41 27.63
C THR A 715 6.08 10.53 27.37
N ARG A 716 7.14 10.57 28.18
CA ARG A 716 8.30 11.44 28.05
C ARG A 716 9.28 10.81 27.06
N VAL A 717 9.66 11.58 26.03
CA VAL A 717 10.48 11.10 24.91
C VAL A 717 11.80 11.86 24.78
N ALA A 718 11.87 13.11 25.24
CA ALA A 718 13.11 13.88 25.28
C ALA A 718 13.85 13.67 26.61
N ASP A 719 15.17 13.46 26.56
CA ASP A 719 16.01 13.12 27.72
C ASP A 719 15.86 14.10 28.89
N SER A 720 15.75 15.40 28.63
CA SER A 720 15.49 16.42 29.66
C SER A 720 14.16 16.17 30.39
N SER A 721 13.09 15.89 29.63
CA SER A 721 11.76 15.62 30.17
C SER A 721 11.64 14.26 30.87
N VAL A 722 12.52 13.31 30.53
CA VAL A 722 12.68 12.04 31.25
C VAL A 722 13.44 12.28 32.55
N GLY A 723 14.55 13.02 32.52
CA GLY A 723 15.34 13.36 33.71
C GLY A 723 14.53 14.09 34.78
N GLU A 724 13.77 15.11 34.40
CA GLU A 724 12.83 15.81 35.30
C GLU A 724 11.80 14.85 35.93
N ALA A 725 11.22 13.95 35.14
CA ALA A 725 10.23 13.00 35.61
C ALA A 725 10.84 11.88 36.47
N VAL A 726 12.10 11.51 36.25
CA VAL A 726 12.85 10.56 37.08
C VAL A 726 13.18 11.16 38.46
N LEU A 727 13.46 12.47 38.55
CA LEU A 727 13.60 13.17 39.84
C LEU A 727 12.31 13.20 40.66
N LEU A 728 11.15 13.03 40.00
CA LEU A 728 9.84 12.88 40.62
C LEU A 728 9.38 11.42 40.76
N SER A 729 10.19 10.46 40.34
CA SER A 729 9.84 9.03 40.39
C SER A 729 9.63 8.57 41.83
N CYS A 730 8.55 7.85 42.07
CA CYS A 730 8.21 7.28 43.36
C CYS A 730 7.61 5.86 43.18
N PRO A 731 7.92 4.91 44.09
CA PRO A 731 7.38 3.55 44.00
C PRO A 731 5.87 3.51 44.25
N ASP A 732 5.39 4.38 45.14
CA ASP A 732 4.00 4.48 45.57
C ASP A 732 3.19 5.46 44.70
N VAL A 733 1.86 5.41 44.84
CA VAL A 733 0.95 6.35 44.18
C VAL A 733 0.89 7.68 44.95
N VAL A 734 0.93 8.79 44.22
CA VAL A 734 0.78 10.13 44.81
C VAL A 734 -0.70 10.50 44.86
N LEU A 735 -1.22 10.82 46.04
CA LEU A 735 -2.59 11.29 46.24
C LEU A 735 -2.62 12.80 46.48
N CYS A 736 -3.55 13.53 45.85
CA CYS A 736 -3.67 14.99 46.05
C CYS A 736 -5.06 15.56 45.69
N GLU A 737 -5.28 16.82 46.06
CA GLU A 737 -6.42 17.64 45.64
C GLU A 737 -5.98 18.62 44.54
N ALA A 738 -6.83 18.84 43.53
CA ALA A 738 -6.55 19.75 42.43
C ALA A 738 -6.25 21.18 42.93
N GLY A 739 -5.10 21.73 42.55
CA GLY A 739 -4.63 23.05 42.99
C GLY A 739 -3.94 23.08 44.36
N ASN A 740 -3.58 21.94 44.95
CA ASN A 740 -2.71 21.89 46.12
C ASN A 740 -1.21 21.77 45.75
N ASP A 741 -0.32 21.96 46.71
CA ASP A 741 1.13 22.02 46.44
C ASP A 741 1.68 20.69 45.87
N THR A 742 1.14 19.54 46.30
CA THR A 742 1.46 18.22 45.73
C THR A 742 1.03 18.12 44.28
N PHE A 743 -0.17 18.60 43.94
CA PHE A 743 -0.68 18.66 42.56
C PHE A 743 0.24 19.52 41.69
N HIS A 744 0.65 20.70 42.17
CA HIS A 744 1.60 21.58 41.46
C HIS A 744 3.00 20.98 41.30
N LYS A 745 3.46 20.16 42.25
CA LYS A 745 4.76 19.49 42.19
C LYS A 745 4.82 18.40 41.13
N TYR A 746 3.77 17.56 41.02
CA TYR A 746 3.81 16.36 40.18
C TYR A 746 3.12 16.50 38.82
N ILE A 747 2.15 17.40 38.67
CA ILE A 747 1.43 17.63 37.42
C ILE A 747 1.94 18.92 36.77
N PRO A 748 2.48 18.90 35.53
CA PRO A 748 2.92 20.11 34.84
C PRO A 748 1.77 21.09 34.59
N GLN A 749 2.02 22.39 34.75
CA GLN A 749 1.02 23.46 34.57
C GLN A 749 0.29 23.39 33.22
N GLY A 750 1.01 23.06 32.15
CA GLY A 750 0.44 22.90 30.80
C GLY A 750 -0.56 21.75 30.64
N HIS A 751 -0.63 20.82 31.59
CA HIS A 751 -1.58 19.68 31.57
C HIS A 751 -2.79 19.90 32.49
N MET A 752 -2.66 20.69 33.56
CA MET A 752 -3.68 20.84 34.62
C MET A 752 -5.08 21.13 34.06
N ALA A 753 -5.20 22.11 33.16
CA ALA A 753 -6.49 22.50 32.60
C ALA A 753 -7.10 21.45 31.66
N GLN A 754 -6.28 20.71 30.91
CA GLN A 754 -6.74 19.56 30.12
C GLN A 754 -7.33 18.49 31.04
N LEU A 755 -6.62 18.16 32.13
CA LEU A 755 -7.02 17.17 33.12
C LEU A 755 -8.37 17.53 33.77
N MET A 756 -8.52 18.78 34.23
CA MET A 756 -9.79 19.24 34.82
C MET A 756 -10.95 19.17 33.81
N GLN A 757 -10.70 19.47 32.54
CA GLN A 757 -11.72 19.41 31.50
C GLN A 757 -12.20 17.98 31.21
N GLN A 758 -11.29 17.00 31.21
CA GLN A 758 -11.67 15.60 30.99
C GLN A 758 -12.53 15.07 32.16
N VAL A 759 -12.10 15.32 33.40
CA VAL A 759 -12.87 14.95 34.61
C VAL A 759 -14.27 15.60 34.60
N PHE A 760 -14.36 16.87 34.20
CA PHE A 760 -15.64 17.58 34.01
C PHE A 760 -16.53 16.92 32.93
N VAL A 761 -16.03 16.69 31.71
CA VAL A 761 -16.84 16.12 30.60
C VAL A 761 -17.40 14.75 30.94
N LEU A 762 -16.63 13.93 31.67
CA LEU A 762 -17.02 12.58 32.09
C LEU A 762 -17.97 12.60 33.30
N GLY A 763 -18.17 13.75 33.96
CA GLY A 763 -18.93 13.88 35.20
C GLY A 763 -18.30 13.14 36.38
N LEU A 764 -16.97 13.06 36.42
CA LEU A 764 -16.19 12.36 37.44
C LEU A 764 -15.70 13.31 38.55
N ARG A 765 -15.15 12.74 39.63
CA ARG A 765 -14.46 13.46 40.71
C ARG A 765 -12.97 13.18 40.79
N VAL A 766 -12.51 12.09 40.18
CA VAL A 766 -11.13 11.61 40.27
C VAL A 766 -10.51 11.55 38.88
N GLY A 767 -9.24 11.92 38.79
CA GLY A 767 -8.42 11.67 37.62
C GLY A 767 -7.05 11.10 38.00
N ILE A 768 -6.40 10.52 37.01
CA ILE A 768 -5.13 9.82 37.12
C ILE A 768 -4.19 10.36 36.06
N TYR A 769 -3.10 10.98 36.51
CA TYR A 769 -2.02 11.42 35.64
C TYR A 769 -0.88 10.40 35.71
N VAL A 770 -0.54 9.80 34.57
CA VAL A 770 0.56 8.83 34.46
C VAL A 770 1.71 9.45 33.68
N ALA A 771 2.83 9.68 34.35
CA ALA A 771 4.07 10.01 33.69
C ALA A 771 4.81 8.71 33.36
N ALA A 772 5.12 8.49 32.08
CA ALA A 772 5.78 7.28 31.61
C ALA A 772 7.00 7.62 30.74
N ALA A 773 7.86 6.64 30.54
CA ALA A 773 8.83 6.57 29.45
C ALA A 773 8.60 5.26 28.68
N GLU A 774 9.36 5.00 27.61
CA GLU A 774 9.32 3.73 26.88
C GLU A 774 9.81 2.54 27.74
N THR A 775 10.55 2.82 28.82
CA THR A 775 10.98 1.83 29.82
C THR A 775 9.93 1.51 30.88
N GLY A 776 8.78 2.21 30.90
CA GLY A 776 7.69 1.98 31.86
C GLY A 776 7.16 3.24 32.54
N ILE A 777 6.32 3.06 33.56
CA ILE A 777 5.75 4.16 34.36
C ILE A 777 6.83 4.73 35.29
N LEU A 778 6.95 6.06 35.31
CA LEU A 778 7.88 6.81 36.18
C LEU A 778 7.20 7.19 37.50
N TYR A 779 5.98 7.73 37.43
CA TYR A 779 5.14 7.99 38.61
C TYR A 779 3.65 8.06 38.24
N ILE A 780 2.79 7.87 39.23
CA ILE A 780 1.33 7.94 39.09
C ILE A 780 0.80 8.95 40.11
N VAL A 781 -0.03 9.89 39.66
CA VAL A 781 -0.76 10.81 40.52
C VAL A 781 -2.25 10.52 40.39
N VAL A 782 -2.91 10.17 41.49
CA VAL A 782 -4.37 10.17 41.58
C VAL A 782 -4.77 11.48 42.26
N TYR A 783 -5.60 12.27 41.59
CA TYR A 783 -6.02 13.58 42.07
C TYR A 783 -7.53 13.70 42.13
N ARG A 784 -8.02 14.43 43.12
CA ARG A 784 -9.44 14.71 43.34
C ARG A 784 -9.78 16.12 42.88
N CYS A 785 -10.96 16.28 42.34
CA CYS A 785 -11.49 17.54 41.82
C CYS A 785 -12.71 17.94 42.64
N SER A 786 -12.59 19.02 43.42
CA SER A 786 -13.74 19.60 44.10
C SER A 786 -14.81 20.06 43.11
N GLU A 787 -16.08 19.99 43.53
CA GLU A 787 -17.22 20.48 42.75
C GLU A 787 -17.04 21.95 42.32
N MET A 788 -16.38 22.77 43.14
CA MET A 788 -16.11 24.18 42.84
C MET A 788 -15.16 24.34 41.64
N VAL A 789 -14.14 23.49 41.52
CA VAL A 789 -13.23 23.47 40.35
C VAL A 789 -13.99 23.06 39.09
N LEU A 790 -14.86 22.05 39.19
CA LEU A 790 -15.60 21.52 38.04
C LEU A 790 -16.68 22.49 37.55
N ARG A 791 -17.36 23.23 38.43
CA ARG A 791 -18.24 24.35 38.07
C ARG A 791 -17.46 25.50 37.42
N MET A 792 -16.29 25.85 37.94
CA MET A 792 -15.44 26.87 37.31
C MET A 792 -14.95 26.45 35.92
N CYS A 793 -14.69 25.15 35.68
CA CYS A 793 -14.46 24.64 34.32
C CYS A 793 -15.67 24.89 33.41
N GLU A 794 -16.85 24.55 33.91
CA GLU A 794 -18.11 24.65 33.21
C GLU A 794 -18.42 26.10 32.80
N ASP A 795 -18.41 27.02 33.76
CA ASP A 795 -18.73 28.44 33.56
C ASP A 795 -17.82 29.07 32.50
N VAL A 796 -16.50 28.84 32.59
CA VAL A 796 -15.51 29.41 31.66
C VAL A 796 -15.60 28.82 30.25
N LEU A 797 -15.87 27.51 30.13
CA LEU A 797 -16.10 26.89 28.82
C LEU A 797 -17.41 27.34 28.19
N MET A 798 -18.44 27.62 28.99
CA MET A 798 -19.71 28.17 28.50
C MET A 798 -19.59 29.62 28.05
N ASP A 799 -18.90 30.47 28.81
CA ASP A 799 -18.75 31.88 28.47
C ASP A 799 -17.95 32.08 27.17
N ILE A 800 -16.78 31.43 27.06
CA ILE A 800 -15.86 31.67 25.94
C ILE A 800 -16.15 30.77 24.73
N ALA A 801 -16.43 29.48 24.93
CA ALA A 801 -16.47 28.52 23.81
C ALA A 801 -17.90 28.29 23.25
N SER A 802 -18.94 28.45 24.07
CA SER A 802 -20.33 28.29 23.61
C SER A 802 -20.67 29.20 22.41
N PRO A 803 -20.40 30.53 22.43
CA PRO A 803 -20.83 31.40 21.33
C PRO A 803 -20.02 31.18 20.03
N ILE A 804 -18.92 30.42 20.09
CA ILE A 804 -18.07 30.09 18.94
C ILE A 804 -18.44 28.76 18.30
N VAL A 805 -18.89 27.78 19.11
CA VAL A 805 -18.98 26.37 18.70
C VAL A 805 -20.39 25.78 18.78
N LYS A 806 -21.26 26.29 19.68
CA LYS A 806 -22.57 25.67 19.97
C LYS A 806 -23.47 25.53 18.74
N TRP A 807 -23.47 26.52 17.84
CA TRP A 807 -24.28 26.56 16.62
C TRP A 807 -24.08 25.33 15.70
N ALA A 808 -22.93 24.65 15.78
CA ALA A 808 -22.64 23.46 14.97
C ALA A 808 -23.31 22.18 15.51
N HIS A 809 -24.01 22.25 16.65
CA HIS A 809 -24.70 21.13 17.32
C HIS A 809 -26.17 21.42 17.61
N GLU A 810 -26.69 22.55 17.12
CA GLU A 810 -28.09 22.93 17.19
C GLU A 810 -28.80 22.49 15.90
N ASP A 811 -30.07 22.07 16.01
CA ASP A 811 -30.85 21.57 14.86
C ASP A 811 -31.13 22.66 13.81
N THR A 812 -30.94 23.94 14.16
CA THR A 812 -31.07 25.11 13.29
C THR A 812 -29.70 25.69 12.93
N LEU A 813 -29.18 25.35 11.75
CA LEU A 813 -27.91 25.85 11.20
C LEU A 813 -27.92 27.37 10.97
N THR A 814 -27.62 28.13 12.02
CA THR A 814 -27.47 29.59 11.98
C THR A 814 -26.01 29.93 12.24
N ILE A 815 -25.20 29.99 11.18
CA ILE A 815 -23.77 30.28 11.29
C ILE A 815 -23.60 31.72 11.79
N PRO A 816 -22.90 31.96 12.92
CA PRO A 816 -22.68 33.31 13.42
C PRO A 816 -21.83 34.14 12.45
N SER A 817 -22.14 35.42 12.33
CA SER A 817 -21.32 36.36 11.56
C SER A 817 -20.06 36.73 12.37
N PHE A 818 -18.94 36.08 12.06
CA PHE A 818 -17.62 36.39 12.65
C PHE A 818 -16.87 37.50 11.87
N VAL A 819 -17.59 38.37 11.17
CA VAL A 819 -16.98 39.39 10.28
C VAL A 819 -16.19 40.41 11.10
N THR A 820 -14.89 40.49 10.84
CA THR A 820 -14.05 41.59 11.29
C THR A 820 -14.51 42.90 10.64
N GLN A 821 -14.86 43.89 11.45
CA GLN A 821 -14.95 45.29 10.99
C GLN A 821 -13.54 45.80 10.68
N ASN A 822 -12.97 45.40 9.53
CA ASN A 822 -11.87 46.06 8.79
C ASN A 822 -11.46 45.21 7.57
N ALA A 823 -12.29 45.23 6.52
CA ALA A 823 -11.96 44.67 5.21
C ALA A 823 -12.53 45.49 4.04
N SER A 824 -12.55 46.82 4.17
CA SER A 824 -12.90 47.74 3.09
C SER A 824 -11.69 48.04 2.19
N LYS A 825 -11.26 47.03 1.42
CA LYS A 825 -10.50 47.24 0.18
C LYS A 825 -11.09 46.36 -0.94
N PRO A 826 -11.72 46.95 -1.97
CA PRO A 826 -12.17 46.19 -3.12
C PRO A 826 -10.97 45.75 -3.98
N TYR A 827 -11.08 44.55 -4.53
CA TYR A 827 -10.40 44.11 -5.76
C TYR A 827 -11.42 44.09 -6.89
#